data_AF-A0A3D5S6H0-F1
#
_entry.id   AF-A0A3D5S6H0-F1
#
_cell.length_a   1.000
_cell.length_b   1.000
_cell.length_c   1.000
_cell.angle_alpha   90.00
_cell.angle_beta   90.00
_cell.angle_gamma   90.00
#
_symmetry.space_group_name_H-M   'P 1'
#
loop_
_entity.id
_entity.type
_entity.pdbx_description
1 polymer ?
#
loop_
_entity_poly.entity_id
_entity_poly.type
_entity_poly.pdbx_seq_one_letter_code
_entity_poly.pdbx_strand_id
1 'polypeptide(L)'
;MLNVHSYFSFKYGLLSIDKLLDWAIENDLKTLALTDINSTSGSLEFVRQAQKKGIRPILGIDFRNGAQQQFLAIAKNNEGFQSMNTFLSEHLHADKKIPSETDQITESYIIYPQSNIPKRPLREYEYISVKPREITRTVFLSKVPRHKLVVCPTYTLPNAEDFELHSVLRAIDLNTLVSKLTEEDTADVTDVFLSKERLIRMYSDLPEAFRNLKHIVRTSEIFFDFSELAKPQNQETWSGSEQWDYEKVRELCLEGLKYRYGEHPAWSIKRRVVTELQVIHQMGFLSYFLISWDIVRYAREQGYFYVGRGSGANSVVAYLLRITDVDPIELDLYFERFINLFRKSPPDFDMDFSSWDRDDVTRYIFERYPNAVLLATYSTFQHRAIIREVGKVFGVPAYEIEKLQKQPTQDLDHHGKLILTYGYKLAGFPSHLSVHAGGIIISEKPIHYFTATSLPPKGFPITHFDMIVAEDVGLYKFDVLGQRGLGKIKDALEIIKENQPERLPIDIHDIKLFKEDPLVKINLSEAKAIGCFYVESPAMRMLLTKLKCDDYLTLVAASSIIRPGVAKSGMMREYILRFRLPDKRQEAHPVLWSIMPDTYGIMVYQEDVIKVAHYFAGLTLAESDVLRRGMSGKYRSRAEFKQVKDKFFNNCRDKGYDDQLTSDVWRQIESFAGYAFAKGHSASYAIESYQSMFLKSHYPLEFMVAVLNNGGGFYSRELYIHEARMHGADIQLPCINWSDEAVVIRGKTIYLGLGMIKDLEQQTIREALKERIKNGVYMSVDDFVRRVSVSLEQLSLLIRIGAFRFTGKDKKALLWHAHFLLANTGKSQNKPSLFEPQVKKYSLPAIEHEEIEDVYDEMELLGFPLHSPFYLLREYPQGCVFARHLKDYVNKQVRILGYLVAIKNTGTSKGERMHFGTFLDEEGEFIDTVHFPPSSKKYPFTGKGIYLLQGRVIEEFDAICIEVDYMLRLKYRTMDV
;
A
#
# COMPACT_ATOMS: atom_id res chain seq x y z
N MET A 1 28.04 -20.82 18.09
CA MET A 1 26.75 -21.09 18.77
C MET A 1 25.78 -21.61 17.74
N LEU A 2 24.93 -22.59 18.08
CA LEU A 2 24.07 -23.28 17.10
C LEU A 2 22.59 -22.85 17.16
N ASN A 3 22.01 -22.64 18.36
CA ASN A 3 20.59 -22.30 18.50
C ASN A 3 20.41 -20.82 18.91
N VAL A 4 20.28 -19.92 17.94
CA VAL A 4 20.26 -18.47 18.16
C VAL A 4 19.05 -17.85 17.48
N HIS A 5 18.27 -17.10 18.24
CA HIS A 5 17.07 -16.43 17.76
C HIS A 5 17.29 -14.92 17.64
N SER A 6 16.86 -14.37 16.51
CA SER A 6 16.66 -12.94 16.33
C SER A 6 15.20 -12.58 16.58
N TYR A 7 14.86 -11.30 16.51
CA TYR A 7 13.47 -10.84 16.55
C TYR A 7 12.62 -11.36 15.38
N PHE A 8 13.25 -11.99 14.36
CA PHE A 8 12.54 -12.63 13.24
C PHE A 8 12.01 -14.01 13.62
N SER A 9 12.38 -14.54 14.77
CA SER A 9 11.52 -15.42 15.55
C SER A 9 10.33 -14.59 16.06
N PHE A 10 9.36 -14.36 15.17
CA PHE A 10 8.30 -13.37 15.33
C PHE A 10 7.62 -13.50 16.70
N LYS A 11 7.54 -12.37 17.41
CA LYS A 11 6.98 -12.28 18.77
C LYS A 11 7.55 -13.31 19.77
N TYR A 12 8.82 -13.67 19.62
CA TYR A 12 9.55 -14.55 20.52
C TYR A 12 10.96 -14.03 20.81
N GLY A 13 11.78 -13.81 19.78
CA GLY A 13 13.14 -13.29 19.95
C GLY A 13 13.20 -11.79 20.19
N LEU A 14 14.29 -11.32 20.80
CA LEU A 14 14.42 -9.92 21.25
C LEU A 14 15.53 -9.11 20.56
N LEU A 15 16.51 -9.74 19.93
CA LEU A 15 17.66 -9.05 19.34
C LEU A 15 17.54 -8.87 17.83
N SER A 16 18.01 -7.72 17.35
CA SER A 16 18.23 -7.51 15.92
C SER A 16 19.43 -8.29 15.42
N ILE A 17 19.46 -8.57 14.12
CA ILE A 17 20.62 -9.19 13.45
C ILE A 17 21.90 -8.40 13.73
N ASP A 18 21.84 -7.07 13.64
CA ASP A 18 23.00 -6.22 13.91
C ASP A 18 23.52 -6.38 15.34
N LYS A 19 22.62 -6.34 16.34
CA LYS A 19 22.97 -6.52 17.75
C LYS A 19 23.51 -7.92 18.04
N LEU A 20 22.97 -8.96 17.38
CA LEU A 20 23.47 -10.33 17.49
C LEU A 20 24.92 -10.43 16.98
N LEU A 21 25.21 -9.81 15.84
CA LEU A 21 26.56 -9.82 15.27
C LEU A 21 27.53 -8.95 16.07
N ASP A 22 27.11 -7.81 16.59
CA ASP A 22 27.94 -6.97 17.48
C ASP A 22 28.32 -7.73 18.75
N TRP A 23 27.34 -8.38 19.38
CA TRP A 23 27.58 -9.24 20.54
C TRP A 23 28.56 -10.38 20.22
N ALA A 24 28.48 -10.97 19.03
CA ALA A 24 29.39 -12.03 18.60
C ALA A 24 30.84 -11.53 18.40
N ILE A 25 31.03 -10.31 17.90
CA ILE A 25 32.35 -9.66 17.79
C ILE A 25 32.92 -9.42 19.19
N GLU A 26 32.12 -8.83 20.09
CA GLU A 26 32.52 -8.52 21.47
C GLU A 26 32.96 -9.77 22.25
N ASN A 27 32.43 -10.95 21.88
CA ASN A 27 32.75 -12.24 22.49
C ASN A 27 33.75 -13.10 21.68
N ASP A 28 34.49 -12.51 20.73
CA ASP A 28 35.50 -13.18 19.88
C ASP A 28 34.99 -14.48 19.22
N LEU A 29 33.78 -14.41 18.65
CA LEU A 29 33.20 -15.49 17.86
C LEU A 29 33.46 -15.27 16.37
N LYS A 30 34.11 -16.23 15.74
CA LYS A 30 34.36 -16.23 14.27
C LYS A 30 33.25 -16.89 13.46
N THR A 31 32.33 -17.58 14.11
CA THR A 31 31.21 -18.27 13.45
C THR A 31 29.97 -18.26 14.33
N LEU A 32 28.85 -17.89 13.73
CA LEU A 32 27.54 -17.83 14.38
C LEU A 32 26.50 -18.50 13.47
N ALA A 33 25.62 -19.32 14.05
CA ALA A 33 24.44 -19.80 13.37
C ALA A 33 23.24 -18.90 13.69
N LEU A 34 22.38 -18.63 12.72
CA LEU A 34 21.05 -18.08 12.93
C LEU A 34 20.02 -19.18 12.69
N THR A 35 19.14 -19.39 13.66
CA THR A 35 18.17 -20.49 13.65
C THR A 35 16.82 -20.01 14.16
N ASP A 36 16.26 -19.01 13.50
CA ASP A 36 14.97 -18.44 13.88
C ASP A 36 13.86 -19.50 13.92
N ILE A 37 12.92 -19.32 14.86
CA ILE A 37 11.84 -20.27 15.13
C ILE A 37 10.85 -20.25 13.98
N ASN A 38 10.71 -21.40 13.30
CA ASN A 38 9.80 -21.59 12.16
C ASN A 38 9.86 -20.43 11.14
N SER A 39 11.02 -19.80 10.97
CA SER A 39 11.18 -18.64 10.09
C SER A 39 12.59 -18.58 9.51
N THR A 40 12.68 -17.97 8.34
CA THR A 40 13.95 -17.66 7.65
C THR A 40 14.00 -16.21 7.19
N SER A 41 13.16 -15.35 7.78
CA SER A 41 13.06 -13.94 7.43
C SER A 41 14.39 -13.20 7.61
N GLY A 42 15.12 -13.50 8.69
CA GLY A 42 16.40 -12.88 8.99
C GLY A 42 17.59 -13.49 8.25
N SER A 43 17.43 -14.60 7.53
CA SER A 43 18.54 -15.43 7.06
C SER A 43 19.47 -14.71 6.09
N LEU A 44 18.94 -14.14 5.01
CA LEU A 44 19.77 -13.47 3.99
C LEU A 44 20.43 -12.20 4.53
N GLU A 45 19.69 -11.39 5.31
CA GLU A 45 20.24 -10.20 5.96
C GLU A 45 21.37 -10.57 6.92
N PHE A 46 21.22 -11.67 7.66
CA PHE A 46 22.25 -12.20 8.54
C PHE A 46 23.51 -12.63 7.78
N VAL A 47 23.37 -13.38 6.67
CA VAL A 47 24.53 -13.77 5.85
C VAL A 47 25.27 -12.51 5.36
N ARG A 48 24.53 -11.55 4.81
CA ARG A 48 25.07 -10.31 4.26
C ARG A 48 25.84 -9.50 5.31
N GLN A 49 25.25 -9.28 6.48
CA GLN A 49 25.88 -8.52 7.56
C GLN A 49 27.04 -9.26 8.21
N ALA A 50 26.93 -10.59 8.38
CA ALA A 50 28.00 -11.41 8.92
C ALA A 50 29.26 -11.36 8.04
N GLN A 51 29.10 -11.48 6.72
CA GLN A 51 30.20 -11.35 5.77
C GLN A 51 30.90 -9.98 5.87
N LYS A 52 30.13 -8.88 5.95
CA LYS A 52 30.69 -7.52 6.14
C LYS A 52 31.47 -7.37 7.45
N LYS A 53 31.04 -8.08 8.49
CA LYS A 53 31.65 -8.07 9.83
C LYS A 53 32.75 -9.14 10.02
N GLY A 54 33.09 -9.90 8.97
CA GLY A 54 34.11 -10.96 9.04
C GLY A 54 33.71 -12.15 9.92
N ILE A 55 32.42 -12.35 10.15
CA ILE A 55 31.87 -13.52 10.84
C ILE A 55 31.41 -14.52 9.79
N ARG A 56 31.78 -15.79 9.93
CA ARG A 56 31.27 -16.86 9.06
C ARG A 56 29.82 -17.20 9.45
N PRO A 57 28.83 -17.02 8.56
CA PRO A 57 27.44 -17.35 8.87
C PRO A 57 27.16 -18.84 8.68
N ILE A 58 26.30 -19.39 9.54
CA ILE A 58 25.63 -20.68 9.36
C ILE A 58 24.11 -20.41 9.42
N LEU A 59 23.33 -21.08 8.58
CA LEU A 59 21.87 -21.00 8.60
C LEU A 59 21.26 -22.30 9.10
N GLY A 60 20.16 -22.18 9.80
CA GLY A 60 19.31 -23.28 10.23
C GLY A 60 17.93 -22.80 10.61
N ILE A 61 17.10 -23.70 11.14
CA ILE A 61 15.73 -23.41 11.58
C ILE A 61 15.48 -24.17 12.88
N ASP A 62 14.98 -23.47 13.91
CA ASP A 62 14.47 -24.11 15.12
C ASP A 62 12.99 -24.48 14.91
N PHE A 63 12.71 -25.77 14.66
CA PHE A 63 11.37 -26.24 14.35
C PHE A 63 10.56 -26.49 15.63
N ARG A 64 9.43 -25.79 15.77
CA ARG A 64 8.62 -25.80 16.99
C ARG A 64 7.12 -25.95 16.72
N ASN A 65 6.40 -26.47 17.71
CA ASN A 65 4.94 -26.37 17.80
C ASN A 65 4.61 -25.44 18.97
N GLY A 66 4.17 -24.22 18.69
CA GLY A 66 4.14 -23.15 19.71
C GLY A 66 5.56 -22.87 20.22
N ALA A 67 5.75 -22.83 21.53
CA ALA A 67 7.08 -22.69 22.13
C ALA A 67 7.83 -24.02 22.32
N GLN A 68 7.16 -25.17 22.11
CA GLN A 68 7.75 -26.49 22.26
C GLN A 68 8.65 -26.87 21.08
N GLN A 69 9.95 -26.98 21.35
CA GLN A 69 10.95 -27.42 20.37
C GLN A 69 10.76 -28.88 19.98
N GLN A 70 10.66 -29.15 18.67
CA GLN A 70 10.63 -30.50 18.11
C GLN A 70 12.04 -30.95 17.76
N PHE A 71 12.74 -30.18 16.93
CA PHE A 71 14.15 -30.38 16.56
C PHE A 71 14.75 -29.11 15.97
N LEU A 72 16.07 -29.00 16.01
CA LEU A 72 16.84 -27.94 15.37
C LEU A 72 17.51 -28.51 14.11
N ALA A 73 17.38 -27.84 12.97
CA ALA A 73 18.08 -28.24 11.75
C ALA A 73 19.15 -27.21 11.38
N ILE A 74 20.35 -27.67 11.00
CA ILE A 74 21.48 -26.84 10.59
C ILE A 74 21.90 -27.24 9.17
N ALA A 75 21.93 -26.27 8.24
CA ALA A 75 22.35 -26.51 6.86
C ALA A 75 23.83 -26.91 6.80
N LYS A 76 24.16 -27.92 5.98
CA LYS A 76 25.56 -28.16 5.58
C LYS A 76 25.99 -27.21 4.46
N ASN A 77 25.07 -26.89 3.55
CA ASN A 77 25.27 -26.07 2.36
C ASN A 77 23.95 -25.40 1.94
N ASN A 78 23.98 -24.61 0.85
CA ASN A 78 22.77 -23.97 0.33
C ASN A 78 21.66 -24.97 -0.08
N GLU A 79 21.98 -26.20 -0.48
CA GLU A 79 20.99 -27.24 -0.80
C GLU A 79 20.29 -27.74 0.48
N GLY A 80 21.05 -27.90 1.57
CA GLY A 80 20.47 -28.17 2.90
C GLY A 80 19.54 -27.06 3.36
N PHE A 81 19.92 -25.80 3.14
CA PHE A 81 19.04 -24.66 3.40
C PHE A 81 17.76 -24.69 2.54
N GLN A 82 17.88 -25.04 1.26
CA GLN A 82 16.73 -25.25 0.38
C GLN A 82 15.79 -26.35 0.87
N SER A 83 16.36 -27.49 1.30
CA SER A 83 15.59 -28.63 1.82
C SER A 83 14.81 -28.25 3.08
N MET A 84 15.46 -27.57 4.03
CA MET A 84 14.82 -27.06 5.25
C MET A 84 13.71 -26.04 4.95
N ASN A 85 13.94 -25.11 4.02
CA ASN A 85 12.92 -24.14 3.61
C ASN A 85 11.72 -24.83 2.96
N THR A 86 11.95 -25.82 2.09
CA THR A 86 10.87 -26.59 1.46
C THR A 86 10.02 -27.31 2.49
N PHE A 87 10.68 -28.02 3.43
CA PHE A 87 9.99 -28.70 4.52
C PHE A 87 9.17 -27.71 5.38
N LEU A 88 9.74 -26.56 5.75
CA LEU A 88 9.01 -25.55 6.52
C LEU A 88 7.80 -25.01 5.75
N SER A 89 7.97 -24.63 4.48
CA SER A 89 6.89 -24.10 3.64
C SER A 89 5.72 -25.08 3.54
N GLU A 90 5.98 -26.37 3.33
CA GLU A 90 4.91 -27.38 3.25
C GLU A 90 4.06 -27.46 4.52
N HIS A 91 4.68 -27.31 5.69
CA HIS A 91 3.97 -27.32 6.97
C HIS A 91 3.20 -26.03 7.20
N LEU A 92 3.81 -24.87 6.89
CA LEU A 92 3.15 -23.56 7.01
C LEU A 92 1.97 -23.43 6.04
N HIS A 93 2.10 -23.93 4.81
CA HIS A 93 1.05 -23.86 3.80
C HIS A 93 -0.16 -24.74 4.14
N ALA A 94 0.10 -25.90 4.74
CA ALA A 94 -0.95 -26.85 5.09
C ALA A 94 -1.45 -26.71 6.54
N ASP A 95 -0.95 -25.72 7.29
CA ASP A 95 -1.21 -25.54 8.73
C ASP A 95 -1.00 -26.85 9.54
N LYS A 96 0.04 -27.59 9.17
CA LYS A 96 0.38 -28.88 9.81
C LYS A 96 1.34 -28.66 10.97
N LYS A 97 1.09 -29.37 12.07
CA LYS A 97 2.06 -29.47 13.16
C LYS A 97 3.37 -30.07 12.65
N ILE A 98 4.48 -29.52 13.10
CA ILE A 98 5.80 -30.06 12.83
C ILE A 98 5.90 -31.44 13.53
N PRO A 99 6.35 -32.50 12.83
CA PRO A 99 6.54 -33.80 13.44
C PRO A 99 7.70 -33.80 14.44
N SER A 100 7.65 -34.72 15.40
CA SER A 100 8.71 -34.88 16.40
C SER A 100 10.02 -35.44 15.83
N GLU A 101 9.95 -36.12 14.68
CA GLU A 101 11.08 -36.71 13.93
C GLU A 101 10.94 -36.38 12.44
N THR A 102 12.06 -36.25 11.71
CA THR A 102 12.03 -36.04 10.26
C THR A 102 13.14 -36.80 9.55
N ASP A 103 12.84 -37.26 8.33
CA ASP A 103 13.79 -37.80 7.36
C ASP A 103 13.74 -37.11 6.00
N GLN A 104 12.89 -36.10 5.87
CA GLN A 104 12.64 -35.36 4.63
C GLN A 104 13.66 -34.24 4.41
N ILE A 105 14.31 -33.78 5.49
CA ILE A 105 15.34 -32.75 5.40
C ILE A 105 16.69 -33.41 5.07
N THR A 106 17.23 -33.08 3.91
CA THR A 106 18.52 -33.55 3.40
C THR A 106 19.61 -32.49 3.57
N GLU A 107 20.88 -32.89 3.37
CA GLU A 107 22.05 -31.99 3.44
C GLU A 107 22.10 -31.11 4.70
N SER A 108 21.58 -31.64 5.82
CA SER A 108 21.45 -30.91 7.08
C SER A 108 21.80 -31.82 8.26
N TYR A 109 22.14 -31.21 9.38
CA TYR A 109 22.25 -31.88 10.68
C TYR A 109 20.95 -31.66 11.45
N ILE A 110 20.41 -32.72 12.06
CA ILE A 110 19.19 -32.66 12.87
C ILE A 110 19.55 -32.89 14.33
N ILE A 111 19.16 -31.95 15.19
CA ILE A 111 19.50 -31.95 16.61
C ILE A 111 18.21 -31.97 17.42
N TYR A 112 17.92 -33.08 18.09
CA TYR A 112 16.71 -33.24 18.90
C TYR A 112 16.94 -32.79 20.35
N PRO A 113 15.95 -32.18 21.02
CA PRO A 113 16.02 -31.92 22.46
C PRO A 113 15.91 -33.21 23.27
N GLN A 114 16.42 -33.22 24.50
CA GLN A 114 16.35 -34.42 25.36
C GLN A 114 14.91 -34.83 25.70
N SER A 115 13.98 -33.88 25.65
CA SER A 115 12.54 -34.12 25.80
C SER A 115 11.92 -34.87 24.62
N ASN A 116 12.57 -34.89 23.46
CA ASN A 116 12.04 -35.44 22.22
C ASN A 116 13.06 -36.32 21.49
N ILE A 117 13.64 -37.29 22.22
CA ILE A 117 14.60 -38.23 21.64
C ILE A 117 13.87 -39.25 20.76
N PRO A 118 14.30 -39.45 19.50
CA PRO A 118 13.75 -40.48 18.63
C PRO A 118 13.76 -41.87 19.27
N LYS A 119 12.68 -42.65 19.08
CA LYS A 119 12.60 -44.01 19.64
C LYS A 119 13.50 -45.01 18.89
N ARG A 120 13.86 -44.68 17.65
CA ARG A 120 14.76 -45.45 16.79
C ARG A 120 16.24 -45.06 17.01
N PRO A 121 17.20 -45.88 16.55
CA PRO A 121 18.59 -45.47 16.50
C PRO A 121 18.78 -44.18 15.70
N LEU A 122 19.64 -43.28 16.21
CA LEU A 122 19.99 -42.02 15.56
C LEU A 122 20.88 -42.29 14.34
N ARG A 123 20.51 -41.70 13.20
CA ARG A 123 21.29 -41.72 11.96
C ARG A 123 22.55 -40.87 12.10
N GLU A 124 23.50 -40.99 11.18
CA GLU A 124 24.81 -40.34 11.28
C GLU A 124 24.73 -38.82 11.51
N TYR A 125 23.86 -38.14 10.76
CA TYR A 125 23.63 -36.69 10.81
C TYR A 125 22.70 -36.23 11.95
N GLU A 126 22.23 -37.14 12.80
CA GLU A 126 21.35 -36.84 13.93
C GLU A 126 22.11 -36.81 15.25
N TYR A 127 21.82 -35.79 16.08
CA TYR A 127 22.40 -35.55 17.39
C TYR A 127 21.33 -35.21 18.42
N ILE A 128 21.69 -35.26 19.71
CA ILE A 128 20.86 -34.82 20.84
C ILE A 128 21.49 -33.59 21.49
N SER A 129 20.72 -32.51 21.62
CA SER A 129 21.18 -31.29 22.29
C SER A 129 21.35 -31.52 23.78
N VAL A 130 22.38 -30.90 24.37
CA VAL A 130 22.53 -30.78 25.81
C VAL A 130 22.47 -29.30 26.19
N LYS A 131 21.41 -28.89 26.90
CA LYS A 131 21.29 -27.51 27.44
C LYS A 131 22.12 -27.35 28.72
N PRO A 132 22.49 -26.11 29.10
CA PRO A 132 23.33 -25.86 30.28
C PRO A 132 22.81 -26.48 31.58
N ARG A 133 21.48 -26.43 31.81
CA ARG A 133 20.83 -27.04 32.98
C ARG A 133 20.78 -28.58 32.95
N GLU A 134 20.92 -29.17 31.78
CA GLU A 134 20.81 -30.62 31.57
C GLU A 134 22.17 -31.32 31.73
N ILE A 135 23.28 -30.58 31.82
CA ILE A 135 24.64 -31.12 31.84
C ILE A 135 24.79 -32.18 32.94
N THR A 136 24.48 -31.82 34.19
CA THR A 136 24.61 -32.74 35.33
C THR A 136 23.79 -34.01 35.10
N ARG A 137 22.53 -33.88 34.72
CA ARG A 137 21.66 -35.03 34.42
C ARG A 137 22.23 -35.88 33.27
N THR A 138 22.76 -35.26 32.23
CA THR A 138 23.29 -35.95 31.06
C THR A 138 24.55 -36.75 31.38
N VAL A 139 25.45 -36.19 32.19
CA VAL A 139 26.69 -36.85 32.61
C VAL A 139 26.42 -38.15 33.38
N PHE A 140 25.41 -38.14 34.27
CA PHE A 140 25.14 -39.25 35.18
C PHE A 140 24.00 -40.20 34.73
N LEU A 141 23.04 -39.74 33.91
CA LEU A 141 21.79 -40.47 33.63
C LEU A 141 21.45 -40.60 32.13
N SER A 142 22.32 -40.18 31.20
CA SER A 142 22.00 -40.24 29.77
C SER A 142 21.93 -41.68 29.24
N LYS A 143 20.77 -42.06 28.68
CA LYS A 143 20.58 -43.29 27.90
C LYS A 143 21.08 -43.16 26.45
N VAL A 144 21.53 -41.97 26.04
CA VAL A 144 22.00 -41.67 24.69
C VAL A 144 23.52 -41.83 24.60
N PRO A 145 24.05 -42.43 23.51
CA PRO A 145 25.49 -42.54 23.30
C PRO A 145 26.20 -41.19 23.37
N ARG A 146 27.30 -41.08 24.13
CA ARG A 146 28.04 -39.81 24.30
C ARG A 146 28.49 -39.17 22.98
N HIS A 147 28.82 -39.99 21.97
CA HIS A 147 29.22 -39.52 20.64
C HIS A 147 28.07 -38.90 19.83
N LYS A 148 26.81 -38.97 20.31
CA LYS A 148 25.63 -38.34 19.72
C LYS A 148 25.19 -37.08 20.43
N LEU A 149 25.82 -36.71 21.55
CA LEU A 149 25.51 -35.49 22.28
C LEU A 149 26.16 -34.28 21.59
N VAL A 150 25.51 -33.12 21.62
CA VAL A 150 26.07 -31.85 21.11
C VAL A 150 25.78 -30.70 22.06
N VAL A 151 26.76 -29.80 22.22
CA VAL A 151 26.57 -28.55 22.98
C VAL A 151 25.65 -27.62 22.20
N CYS A 152 24.45 -27.41 22.72
CA CYS A 152 23.45 -26.60 22.03
C CYS A 152 22.54 -25.84 23.04
N PRO A 153 23.10 -24.90 23.82
CA PRO A 153 22.31 -23.90 24.54
C PRO A 153 21.44 -23.09 23.56
N THR A 154 20.28 -22.67 24.05
CA THR A 154 19.36 -21.79 23.33
C THR A 154 19.64 -20.33 23.69
N TYR A 155 19.71 -19.46 22.69
CA TYR A 155 20.00 -18.04 22.86
C TYR A 155 18.84 -17.20 22.34
N THR A 156 17.97 -16.77 23.26
CA THR A 156 16.78 -15.95 22.96
C THR A 156 16.81 -14.62 23.70
N LEU A 157 17.17 -14.65 24.99
CA LEU A 157 17.13 -13.51 25.89
C LEU A 157 18.51 -12.85 25.96
N PRO A 158 18.67 -11.53 25.69
CA PRO A 158 19.96 -10.86 25.81
C PRO A 158 20.56 -11.05 27.21
N ASN A 159 19.72 -10.91 28.23
CA ASN A 159 20.03 -11.23 29.62
C ASN A 159 18.76 -11.69 30.35
N ALA A 160 18.90 -12.21 31.57
CA ALA A 160 17.79 -12.73 32.36
C ALA A 160 16.74 -11.66 32.71
N GLU A 161 17.14 -10.39 32.80
CA GLU A 161 16.26 -9.24 33.08
C GLU A 161 15.33 -8.85 31.91
N ASP A 162 15.56 -9.43 30.73
CA ASP A 162 14.68 -9.24 29.57
C ASP A 162 13.54 -10.26 29.53
N PHE A 163 13.44 -11.16 30.51
CA PHE A 163 12.40 -12.17 30.57
C PHE A 163 11.00 -11.54 30.61
N GLU A 164 10.79 -10.47 31.38
CA GLU A 164 9.50 -9.79 31.47
C GLU A 164 9.09 -9.15 30.14
N LEU A 165 10.05 -8.58 29.41
CA LEU A 165 9.81 -8.05 28.06
C LEU A 165 9.40 -9.18 27.11
N HIS A 166 10.09 -10.32 27.18
CA HIS A 166 9.74 -11.52 26.43
C HIS A 166 8.33 -12.02 26.79
N SER A 167 7.96 -12.08 28.08
CA SER A 167 6.61 -12.47 28.50
C SER A 167 5.54 -11.54 27.94
N VAL A 168 5.75 -10.21 27.95
CA VAL A 168 4.82 -9.26 27.32
C VAL A 168 4.67 -9.58 25.83
N LEU A 169 5.77 -9.85 25.13
CA LEU A 169 5.77 -10.18 23.71
C LEU A 169 5.02 -11.50 23.43
N ARG A 170 5.19 -12.52 24.28
CA ARG A 170 4.47 -13.81 24.20
C ARG A 170 2.97 -13.64 24.47
N ALA A 171 2.59 -12.83 25.44
CA ALA A 171 1.18 -12.54 25.72
C ALA A 171 0.48 -11.87 24.53
N ILE A 172 1.19 -11.00 23.79
CA ILE A 172 0.70 -10.38 22.56
C ILE A 172 0.49 -11.44 21.48
N ASP A 173 1.42 -12.39 21.34
CA ASP A 173 1.30 -13.47 20.34
C ASP A 173 0.12 -14.40 20.61
N LEU A 174 -0.02 -14.85 21.86
CA LEU A 174 -1.06 -15.77 22.30
C LEU A 174 -2.41 -15.08 22.53
N ASN A 175 -2.49 -13.76 22.33
CA ASN A 175 -3.67 -12.93 22.57
C ASN A 175 -4.28 -13.19 23.97
N THR A 176 -3.44 -13.18 25.00
CA THR A 176 -3.81 -13.49 26.39
C THR A 176 -3.23 -12.46 27.36
N LEU A 177 -3.61 -12.56 28.64
CA LEU A 177 -3.03 -11.71 29.68
C LEU A 177 -1.65 -12.22 30.07
N VAL A 178 -0.73 -11.30 30.41
CA VAL A 178 0.62 -11.67 30.91
C VAL A 178 0.54 -12.60 32.12
N SER A 179 -0.44 -12.39 33.00
CA SER A 179 -0.68 -13.22 34.19
C SER A 179 -1.22 -14.63 33.90
N LYS A 180 -1.60 -14.94 32.66
CA LYS A 180 -2.11 -16.25 32.24
C LYS A 180 -1.08 -17.09 31.50
N LEU A 181 0.14 -16.57 31.28
CA LEU A 181 1.20 -17.32 30.64
C LEU A 181 1.69 -18.45 31.55
N THR A 182 2.01 -19.58 30.94
CA THR A 182 2.63 -20.73 31.58
C THR A 182 4.10 -20.84 31.18
N GLU A 183 4.88 -21.67 31.89
CA GLU A 183 6.28 -21.93 31.53
C GLU A 183 6.42 -22.57 30.14
N GLU A 184 5.37 -23.22 29.62
CA GLU A 184 5.35 -23.82 28.29
C GLU A 184 5.18 -22.78 27.17
N ASP A 185 4.80 -21.54 27.50
CA ASP A 185 4.51 -20.47 26.53
C ASP A 185 5.73 -19.58 26.23
N THR A 186 6.76 -19.62 27.09
CA THR A 186 7.91 -18.69 27.08
C THR A 186 9.23 -19.40 26.79
N ALA A 187 10.28 -18.62 26.58
CA ALA A 187 11.66 -19.09 26.71
C ALA A 187 11.97 -19.41 28.17
N ASP A 188 13.05 -20.15 28.42
CA ASP A 188 13.55 -20.33 29.78
C ASP A 188 14.36 -19.10 30.22
N VAL A 189 14.34 -18.73 31.49
CA VAL A 189 15.15 -17.61 32.04
C VAL A 189 16.65 -17.87 31.84
N THR A 190 17.06 -19.13 31.66
CA THR A 190 18.45 -19.52 31.36
C THR A 190 18.80 -19.55 29.87
N ASP A 191 17.85 -19.29 28.95
CA ASP A 191 18.08 -19.21 27.50
C ASP A 191 18.72 -17.85 27.10
N VAL A 192 19.82 -17.51 27.80
CA VAL A 192 20.54 -16.24 27.73
C VAL A 192 21.84 -16.33 26.94
N PHE A 193 22.29 -15.20 26.38
CA PHE A 193 23.60 -15.10 25.73
C PHE A 193 24.75 -15.29 26.73
N LEU A 194 25.60 -16.31 26.49
CA LEU A 194 26.71 -16.69 27.37
C LEU A 194 28.06 -16.40 26.69
N SER A 195 29.01 -15.85 27.44
CA SER A 195 30.40 -15.68 26.98
C SER A 195 31.05 -17.03 26.65
N LYS A 196 31.97 -17.04 25.69
CA LYS A 196 32.75 -18.21 25.25
C LYS A 196 33.42 -18.96 26.41
N GLU A 197 34.04 -18.24 27.34
CA GLU A 197 34.78 -18.80 28.48
C GLU A 197 33.83 -19.54 29.42
N ARG A 198 32.71 -18.89 29.77
CA ARG A 198 31.65 -19.48 30.61
C ARG A 198 31.09 -20.74 29.96
N LEU A 199 30.81 -20.71 28.66
CA LEU A 199 30.28 -21.87 27.95
C LEU A 199 31.26 -23.05 27.98
N ILE A 200 32.54 -22.81 27.69
CA ILE A 200 33.59 -23.86 27.74
C ILE A 200 33.68 -24.46 29.15
N ARG A 201 33.68 -23.61 30.18
CA ARG A 201 33.76 -24.05 31.58
C ARG A 201 32.56 -24.91 31.99
N MET A 202 31.35 -24.56 31.56
CA MET A 202 30.14 -25.29 31.95
C MET A 202 30.10 -26.72 31.39
N TYR A 203 30.67 -26.94 30.22
CA TYR A 203 30.63 -28.23 29.51
C TYR A 203 31.97 -28.99 29.58
N SER A 204 32.85 -28.69 30.55
CA SER A 204 34.15 -29.36 30.73
C SER A 204 34.04 -30.88 30.82
N ASP A 205 32.94 -31.36 31.42
CA ASP A 205 32.68 -32.77 31.68
C ASP A 205 32.07 -33.52 30.47
N LEU A 206 31.83 -32.80 29.35
CA LEU A 206 31.27 -33.35 28.10
C LEU A 206 32.12 -32.97 26.87
N PRO A 207 33.40 -33.40 26.81
CA PRO A 207 34.29 -33.05 25.71
C PRO A 207 33.83 -33.63 24.35
N GLU A 208 33.11 -34.77 24.33
CA GLU A 208 32.48 -35.32 23.11
C GLU A 208 31.49 -34.33 22.49
N ALA A 209 30.64 -33.72 23.32
CA ALA A 209 29.60 -32.81 22.85
C ALA A 209 30.18 -31.57 22.18
N PHE A 210 31.33 -31.10 22.70
CA PHE A 210 32.09 -30.01 22.11
C PHE A 210 32.80 -30.41 20.81
N ARG A 211 33.28 -31.65 20.70
CA ARG A 211 33.85 -32.18 19.44
C ARG A 211 32.79 -32.20 18.34
N ASN A 212 31.58 -32.65 18.64
CA ASN A 212 30.47 -32.65 17.69
C ASN A 212 30.04 -31.24 17.28
N LEU A 213 29.98 -30.30 18.23
CA LEU A 213 29.73 -28.88 17.93
C LEU A 213 30.77 -28.35 16.92
N LYS A 214 32.07 -28.61 17.15
CA LYS A 214 33.14 -28.19 16.23
C LYS A 214 33.03 -28.88 14.88
N HIS A 215 32.63 -30.15 14.83
CA HIS A 215 32.43 -30.88 13.58
C HIS A 215 31.33 -30.22 12.74
N ILE A 216 30.12 -30.09 13.30
CA ILE A 216 28.96 -29.45 12.63
C ILE A 216 29.34 -28.06 12.13
N VAL A 217 29.96 -27.24 12.99
CA VAL A 217 30.38 -25.90 12.60
C VAL A 217 31.37 -25.94 11.42
N ARG A 218 32.37 -26.83 11.43
CA ARG A 218 33.39 -26.91 10.37
C ARG A 218 32.86 -27.40 9.03
N THR A 219 31.86 -28.26 9.02
CA THR A 219 31.29 -28.88 7.81
C THR A 219 30.06 -28.16 7.27
N SER A 220 29.59 -27.11 7.96
CA SER A 220 28.51 -26.24 7.51
C SER A 220 29.06 -24.96 6.89
N GLU A 221 28.66 -24.66 5.66
CA GLU A 221 29.02 -23.44 4.93
C GLU A 221 27.81 -22.89 4.17
N ILE A 222 27.58 -21.58 4.21
CA ILE A 222 26.54 -20.90 3.43
C ILE A 222 27.18 -19.77 2.66
N PHE A 223 26.86 -19.69 1.37
CA PHE A 223 27.35 -18.63 0.51
C PHE A 223 26.22 -18.00 -0.31
N PHE A 224 26.11 -16.68 -0.22
CA PHE A 224 25.36 -15.84 -1.13
C PHE A 224 26.28 -14.67 -1.50
N ASP A 225 26.28 -14.28 -2.77
CA ASP A 225 27.07 -13.17 -3.26
C ASP A 225 26.25 -11.87 -3.18
N PHE A 226 26.67 -10.98 -2.28
CA PHE A 226 26.12 -9.63 -2.12
C PHE A 226 27.10 -8.56 -2.63
N SER A 227 28.13 -8.98 -3.38
CA SER A 227 29.14 -8.08 -3.90
C SER A 227 28.57 -7.20 -5.00
N GLU A 228 29.33 -6.17 -5.30
CA GLU A 228 29.05 -5.30 -6.43
C GLU A 228 29.07 -5.98 -7.81
N LEU A 229 29.57 -7.21 -7.91
CA LEU A 229 29.64 -8.00 -9.15
C LEU A 229 28.62 -9.14 -9.17
N ALA A 230 27.73 -9.22 -8.19
CA ALA A 230 26.72 -10.27 -8.08
C ALA A 230 25.82 -10.30 -9.31
N LYS A 231 25.62 -11.49 -9.88
CA LYS A 231 24.70 -11.69 -11.00
C LYS A 231 23.24 -11.64 -10.51
N PRO A 232 22.32 -11.07 -11.30
CA PRO A 232 20.88 -11.22 -11.06
C PRO A 232 20.48 -12.68 -10.86
N GLN A 233 19.55 -12.92 -9.94
CA GLN A 233 18.99 -14.24 -9.63
C GLN A 233 17.59 -14.44 -10.22
N ASN A 234 17.09 -13.44 -10.98
CA ASN A 234 15.87 -13.55 -11.78
C ASN A 234 16.04 -14.53 -12.93
N GLN A 235 14.92 -14.99 -13.47
CA GLN A 235 14.90 -15.87 -14.64
C GLN A 235 15.69 -15.27 -15.81
N GLU A 236 16.70 -16.01 -16.27
CA GLU A 236 17.70 -15.49 -17.22
C GLU A 236 17.16 -15.40 -18.65
N THR A 237 16.34 -16.37 -19.07
CA THR A 237 15.73 -16.41 -20.40
C THR A 237 14.24 -16.68 -20.32
N TRP A 238 13.45 -16.03 -21.19
CA TRP A 238 12.01 -16.25 -21.28
C TRP A 238 11.69 -17.49 -22.13
N SER A 239 12.39 -17.68 -23.25
CA SER A 239 12.19 -18.82 -24.16
C SER A 239 13.09 -20.04 -23.89
N GLY A 240 14.03 -19.94 -22.95
CA GLY A 240 15.11 -20.91 -22.76
C GLY A 240 16.37 -20.63 -23.61
N SER A 241 16.37 -19.56 -24.42
CA SER A 241 17.53 -19.15 -25.22
C SER A 241 17.59 -17.64 -25.41
N GLU A 242 18.73 -17.04 -25.10
CA GLU A 242 18.95 -15.60 -25.25
C GLU A 242 18.81 -15.13 -26.71
N GLN A 243 19.25 -15.94 -27.68
CA GLN A 243 19.16 -15.60 -29.09
C GLN A 243 17.70 -15.48 -29.54
N TRP A 244 16.86 -16.44 -29.15
CA TRP A 244 15.44 -16.42 -29.46
C TRP A 244 14.72 -15.26 -28.76
N ASP A 245 15.11 -14.95 -27.52
CA ASP A 245 14.59 -13.79 -26.80
C ASP A 245 14.91 -12.48 -27.54
N TYR A 246 16.15 -12.32 -28.02
CA TYR A 246 16.56 -11.13 -28.80
C TYR A 246 15.77 -11.02 -30.11
N GLU A 247 15.65 -12.11 -30.85
CA GLU A 247 14.87 -12.16 -32.10
C GLU A 247 13.39 -11.80 -31.84
N LYS A 248 12.81 -12.31 -30.74
CA LYS A 248 11.43 -12.01 -30.37
C LYS A 248 11.21 -10.55 -30.01
N VAL A 249 12.08 -9.96 -29.19
CA VAL A 249 11.98 -8.53 -28.85
C VAL A 249 12.09 -7.66 -30.11
N ARG A 250 13.00 -8.03 -31.03
CA ARG A 250 13.17 -7.32 -32.30
C ARG A 250 11.91 -7.40 -33.18
N GLU A 251 11.31 -8.59 -33.32
CA GLU A 251 10.04 -8.79 -34.03
C GLU A 251 8.95 -7.88 -33.46
N LEU A 252 8.75 -7.91 -32.14
CA LEU A 252 7.75 -7.09 -31.45
C LEU A 252 7.99 -5.58 -31.62
N CYS A 253 9.24 -5.14 -31.65
CA CYS A 253 9.58 -3.75 -31.92
C CYS A 253 9.18 -3.32 -33.33
N LEU A 254 9.34 -4.18 -34.33
CA LEU A 254 8.97 -3.89 -35.72
C LEU A 254 7.44 -3.77 -35.88
N GLU A 255 6.70 -4.67 -35.25
CA GLU A 255 5.23 -4.62 -35.20
C GLU A 255 4.74 -3.35 -34.48
N GLY A 256 5.30 -3.07 -33.30
CA GLY A 256 4.99 -1.88 -32.51
C GLY A 256 5.31 -0.58 -33.25
N LEU A 257 6.40 -0.53 -34.04
CA LEU A 257 6.79 0.65 -34.81
C LEU A 257 5.72 1.00 -35.84
N LYS A 258 5.26 -0.01 -36.57
CA LYS A 258 4.19 0.13 -37.55
C LYS A 258 2.87 0.55 -36.90
N TYR A 259 2.54 -0.02 -35.74
CA TYR A 259 1.32 0.30 -35.01
C TYR A 259 1.29 1.73 -34.45
N ARG A 260 2.38 2.19 -33.81
CA ARG A 260 2.41 3.50 -33.11
C ARG A 260 2.79 4.67 -34.02
N TYR A 261 3.72 4.46 -34.97
CA TYR A 261 4.28 5.53 -35.80
C TYR A 261 3.96 5.37 -37.31
N GLY A 262 3.21 4.34 -37.69
CA GLY A 262 2.87 4.05 -39.09
C GLY A 262 4.00 3.40 -39.89
N GLU A 263 3.81 3.29 -41.21
CA GLU A 263 4.73 2.57 -42.12
C GLU A 263 6.11 3.24 -42.29
N HIS A 264 6.21 4.56 -42.04
CA HIS A 264 7.40 5.37 -42.34
C HIS A 264 7.83 6.24 -41.14
N PRO A 265 8.26 5.64 -40.01
CA PRO A 265 8.73 6.40 -38.87
C PRO A 265 10.03 7.15 -39.20
N ALA A 266 10.18 8.33 -38.58
CA ALA A 266 11.36 9.18 -38.74
C ALA A 266 12.66 8.44 -38.35
N TRP A 267 13.77 8.82 -38.98
CA TRP A 267 15.07 8.16 -38.74
C TRP A 267 15.54 8.27 -37.28
N SER A 268 15.24 9.38 -36.60
CA SER A 268 15.54 9.58 -35.18
C SER A 268 14.89 8.50 -34.30
N ILE A 269 13.66 8.11 -34.59
CA ILE A 269 12.91 7.07 -33.87
C ILE A 269 13.59 5.71 -34.09
N LYS A 270 13.86 5.34 -35.35
CA LYS A 270 14.53 4.07 -35.69
C LYS A 270 15.89 3.96 -35.00
N ARG A 271 16.66 5.04 -35.00
CA ARG A 271 17.96 5.09 -34.31
C ARG A 271 17.81 4.85 -32.81
N ARG A 272 16.84 5.52 -32.16
CA ARG A 272 16.58 5.35 -30.72
C ARG A 272 16.23 3.91 -30.37
N VAL A 273 15.37 3.25 -31.15
CA VAL A 273 15.02 1.83 -30.97
C VAL A 273 16.25 0.94 -31.02
N VAL A 274 17.11 1.10 -32.03
CA VAL A 274 18.33 0.28 -32.18
C VAL A 274 19.28 0.49 -31.00
N THR A 275 19.49 1.74 -30.58
CA THR A 275 20.36 2.06 -29.43
C THR A 275 19.81 1.45 -28.13
N GLU A 276 18.51 1.58 -27.86
CA GLU A 276 17.91 0.97 -26.67
C GLU A 276 18.01 -0.56 -26.68
N LEU A 277 17.70 -1.21 -27.80
CA LEU A 277 17.81 -2.67 -27.93
C LEU A 277 19.22 -3.19 -27.69
N GLN A 278 20.24 -2.48 -28.20
CA GLN A 278 21.63 -2.84 -27.95
C GLN A 278 21.99 -2.80 -26.46
N VAL A 279 21.57 -1.75 -25.74
CA VAL A 279 21.84 -1.63 -24.31
C VAL A 279 21.07 -2.69 -23.51
N ILE A 280 19.80 -2.96 -23.85
CA ILE A 280 18.98 -3.99 -23.20
C ILE A 280 19.63 -5.37 -23.34
N HIS A 281 20.15 -5.69 -24.52
CA HIS A 281 20.85 -6.95 -24.77
C HIS A 281 22.17 -7.03 -23.99
N GLN A 282 23.01 -5.99 -24.04
CA GLN A 282 24.29 -5.96 -23.31
C GLN A 282 24.14 -6.12 -21.80
N MET A 283 23.02 -5.67 -21.24
CA MET A 283 22.73 -5.77 -19.80
C MET A 283 22.01 -7.06 -19.40
N GLY A 284 21.66 -7.93 -20.35
CA GLY A 284 20.95 -9.19 -20.08
C GLY A 284 19.50 -8.99 -19.61
N PHE A 285 18.83 -7.90 -20.04
CA PHE A 285 17.45 -7.59 -19.60
C PHE A 285 16.36 -8.02 -20.58
N LEU A 286 16.69 -8.81 -21.61
CA LEU A 286 15.73 -9.29 -22.61
C LEU A 286 14.58 -10.08 -21.97
N SER A 287 14.90 -11.06 -21.11
CA SER A 287 13.92 -11.85 -20.35
C SER A 287 12.97 -10.95 -19.55
N TYR A 288 13.49 -9.93 -18.87
CA TYR A 288 12.68 -9.00 -18.08
C TYR A 288 11.64 -8.26 -18.93
N PHE A 289 12.03 -7.75 -20.11
CA PHE A 289 11.09 -7.10 -21.05
C PHE A 289 10.06 -8.09 -21.62
N LEU A 290 10.47 -9.31 -21.95
CA LEU A 290 9.57 -10.32 -22.49
C LEU A 290 8.57 -10.82 -21.46
N ILE A 291 8.97 -11.00 -20.20
CA ILE A 291 8.05 -11.33 -19.10
C ILE A 291 7.02 -10.21 -18.92
N SER A 292 7.46 -8.94 -18.86
CA SER A 292 6.51 -7.81 -18.77
C SER A 292 5.58 -7.72 -19.98
N TRP A 293 6.10 -7.97 -21.19
CA TRP A 293 5.30 -8.07 -22.41
C TRP A 293 4.27 -9.21 -22.34
N ASP A 294 4.65 -10.39 -21.86
CA ASP A 294 3.77 -11.56 -21.74
C ASP A 294 2.61 -11.30 -20.77
N ILE A 295 2.90 -10.62 -19.65
CA ILE A 295 1.88 -10.18 -18.68
C ILE A 295 0.88 -9.21 -19.33
N VAL A 296 1.34 -8.15 -20.01
CA VAL A 296 0.41 -7.24 -20.71
C VAL A 296 -0.30 -7.89 -21.90
N ARG A 297 0.34 -8.86 -22.56
CA ARG A 297 -0.25 -9.62 -23.67
C ARG A 297 -1.45 -10.40 -23.18
N TYR A 298 -1.30 -11.12 -22.08
CA TYR A 298 -2.40 -11.83 -21.43
C TYR A 298 -3.53 -10.89 -21.03
N ALA A 299 -3.21 -9.76 -20.39
CA ALA A 299 -4.21 -8.76 -20.00
C ALA A 299 -5.02 -8.26 -21.20
N ARG A 300 -4.38 -7.98 -22.33
CA ARG A 300 -5.06 -7.59 -23.58
C ARG A 300 -5.95 -8.69 -24.14
N GLU A 301 -5.50 -9.94 -24.11
CA GLU A 301 -6.28 -11.09 -24.57
C GLU A 301 -7.55 -11.30 -23.73
N GLN A 302 -7.49 -10.98 -22.43
CA GLN A 302 -8.66 -11.02 -21.54
C GLN A 302 -9.52 -9.74 -21.60
N GLY A 303 -9.09 -8.71 -22.33
CA GLY A 303 -9.77 -7.41 -22.38
C GLY A 303 -9.63 -6.57 -21.11
N TYR A 304 -8.57 -6.79 -20.32
CA TYR A 304 -8.30 -6.04 -19.11
C TYR A 304 -7.60 -4.71 -19.39
N PHE A 305 -8.01 -3.68 -18.66
CA PHE A 305 -7.36 -2.38 -18.71
C PHE A 305 -6.15 -2.36 -17.80
N TYR A 306 -5.06 -1.79 -18.31
CA TYR A 306 -3.80 -1.65 -17.59
C TYR A 306 -3.11 -0.34 -17.95
N VAL A 307 -2.23 0.12 -17.05
CA VAL A 307 -1.35 1.27 -17.28
C VAL A 307 0.06 0.91 -16.85
N GLY A 308 1.01 1.02 -17.78
CA GLY A 308 2.44 0.99 -17.47
C GLY A 308 2.94 2.37 -17.02
N ARG A 309 3.62 2.43 -15.87
CA ARG A 309 4.14 3.69 -15.30
C ARG A 309 5.57 3.56 -14.79
N GLY A 310 6.04 4.64 -14.16
CA GLY A 310 7.37 4.68 -13.54
C GLY A 310 8.45 5.02 -14.56
N SER A 311 9.66 4.51 -14.36
CA SER A 311 10.77 4.77 -15.30
C SER A 311 10.62 4.03 -16.64
N GLY A 312 9.78 2.98 -16.71
CA GLY A 312 9.50 2.26 -17.96
C GLY A 312 8.97 3.15 -19.09
N ALA A 313 8.28 4.24 -18.74
CA ALA A 313 7.77 5.22 -19.70
C ALA A 313 8.88 5.94 -20.50
N ASN A 314 10.15 5.85 -20.07
CA ASN A 314 11.27 6.50 -20.75
C ASN A 314 11.89 5.62 -21.87
N SER A 315 11.41 4.38 -22.05
CA SER A 315 11.91 3.46 -23.08
C SER A 315 10.96 3.40 -24.27
N VAL A 316 11.51 3.65 -25.46
CA VAL A 316 10.76 3.45 -26.71
C VAL A 316 10.48 1.97 -26.92
N VAL A 317 11.38 1.07 -26.53
CA VAL A 317 11.15 -0.39 -26.63
C VAL A 317 9.94 -0.80 -25.78
N ALA A 318 9.83 -0.31 -24.54
CA ALA A 318 8.67 -0.59 -23.69
C ALA A 318 7.35 -0.04 -24.28
N TYR A 319 7.38 1.14 -24.90
CA TYR A 319 6.24 1.73 -25.59
C TYR A 319 5.79 0.90 -26.82
N LEU A 320 6.75 0.41 -27.62
CA LEU A 320 6.49 -0.41 -28.80
C LEU A 320 5.94 -1.79 -28.44
N LEU A 321 6.44 -2.40 -27.35
CA LEU A 321 5.90 -3.65 -26.80
C LEU A 321 4.54 -3.46 -26.10
N ARG A 322 4.00 -2.23 -26.08
CA ARG A 322 2.75 -1.86 -25.41
C ARG A 322 2.79 -2.15 -23.91
N ILE A 323 3.96 -2.14 -23.29
CA ILE A 323 4.09 -2.19 -21.82
C ILE A 323 3.66 -0.84 -21.24
N THR A 324 3.95 0.26 -21.94
CA THR A 324 3.51 1.62 -21.59
C THR A 324 2.78 2.27 -22.77
N ASP A 325 1.94 3.28 -22.47
CA ASP A 325 1.21 4.08 -23.47
C ASP A 325 1.74 5.50 -23.62
N VAL A 326 2.84 5.83 -22.95
CA VAL A 326 3.49 7.15 -23.01
C VAL A 326 4.55 7.12 -24.11
N ASP A 327 4.46 8.06 -25.06
CA ASP A 327 5.51 8.25 -26.07
C ASP A 327 6.71 9.01 -25.46
N PRO A 328 7.88 8.37 -25.30
CA PRO A 328 9.06 9.02 -24.73
C PRO A 328 9.68 10.07 -25.65
N ILE A 329 9.41 10.01 -26.96
CA ILE A 329 9.94 10.97 -27.93
C ILE A 329 9.08 12.24 -27.93
N GLU A 330 7.75 12.10 -27.91
CA GLU A 330 6.82 13.25 -27.78
C GLU A 330 7.12 14.08 -26.51
N LEU A 331 7.44 13.42 -25.40
CA LEU A 331 7.64 14.06 -24.11
C LEU A 331 9.10 14.41 -23.77
N ASP A 332 10.04 14.17 -24.70
CA ASP A 332 11.48 14.38 -24.49
C ASP A 332 12.00 13.67 -23.22
N LEU A 333 11.75 12.35 -23.14
CA LEU A 333 12.17 11.47 -22.05
C LEU A 333 13.48 10.75 -22.39
N TYR A 334 14.37 10.69 -21.41
CA TYR A 334 15.71 10.10 -21.55
C TYR A 334 15.73 8.63 -21.11
N PHE A 335 16.19 7.75 -21.99
CA PHE A 335 16.31 6.31 -21.75
C PHE A 335 17.30 6.01 -20.64
N GLU A 336 18.37 6.80 -20.52
CA GLU A 336 19.43 6.64 -19.54
C GLU A 336 18.92 6.77 -18.09
N ARG A 337 17.78 7.43 -17.89
CA ARG A 337 17.09 7.45 -16.59
C ARG A 337 16.45 6.10 -16.25
N PHE A 338 16.05 5.34 -17.27
CA PHE A 338 15.52 3.99 -17.13
C PHE A 338 16.66 2.98 -17.06
N ILE A 339 17.51 2.88 -18.08
CA ILE A 339 18.61 1.93 -18.16
C ILE A 339 19.88 2.65 -18.60
N ASN A 340 20.97 2.43 -17.88
CA ASN A 340 22.30 2.84 -18.30
C ASN A 340 23.34 1.83 -17.82
N LEU A 341 24.54 1.86 -18.42
CA LEU A 341 25.62 0.92 -18.12
C LEU A 341 26.15 1.03 -16.68
N PHE A 342 25.90 2.12 -15.96
CA PHE A 342 26.26 2.27 -14.54
C PHE A 342 25.16 1.73 -13.59
N ARG A 343 24.05 1.22 -14.12
CA ARG A 343 22.94 0.66 -13.34
C ARG A 343 23.05 -0.87 -13.31
N LYS A 344 23.19 -1.45 -12.13
CA LYS A 344 23.26 -2.92 -11.95
C LYS A 344 21.89 -3.60 -11.88
N SER A 345 20.91 -2.90 -11.31
CA SER A 345 19.56 -3.43 -11.20
C SER A 345 18.84 -3.32 -12.54
N PRO A 346 18.03 -4.31 -12.95
CA PRO A 346 17.01 -4.09 -13.95
C PRO A 346 16.10 -2.95 -13.48
N PRO A 347 15.48 -2.25 -14.42
CA PRO A 347 14.61 -1.16 -14.08
C PRO A 347 13.20 -1.66 -13.75
N ASP A 348 12.50 -1.00 -12.83
CA ASP A 348 11.18 -1.45 -12.40
C ASP A 348 10.12 -1.15 -13.49
N PHE A 349 9.40 -2.19 -13.93
CA PHE A 349 8.13 -2.05 -14.64
C PHE A 349 6.97 -2.09 -13.64
N ASP A 350 6.40 -0.92 -13.38
CA ASP A 350 5.17 -0.79 -12.60
C ASP A 350 3.97 -0.93 -13.54
N MET A 351 3.14 -1.93 -13.28
CA MET A 351 1.97 -2.27 -14.10
C MET A 351 0.72 -2.22 -13.24
N ASP A 352 -0.11 -1.22 -13.48
CA ASP A 352 -1.41 -1.10 -12.83
C ASP A 352 -2.47 -1.85 -13.61
N PHE A 353 -3.31 -2.58 -12.89
CA PHE A 353 -4.51 -3.23 -13.38
C PHE A 353 -5.72 -2.76 -12.57
N SER A 354 -6.91 -2.94 -13.11
CA SER A 354 -8.13 -2.87 -12.29
C SER A 354 -7.99 -3.76 -11.05
N SER A 355 -8.49 -3.29 -9.92
CA SER A 355 -8.43 -4.05 -8.65
C SER A 355 -9.14 -5.40 -8.74
N TRP A 356 -10.10 -5.54 -9.66
CA TRP A 356 -10.84 -6.77 -9.93
C TRP A 356 -10.07 -7.76 -10.80
N ASP A 357 -9.30 -7.26 -11.75
CA ASP A 357 -8.61 -8.06 -12.77
C ASP A 357 -7.21 -8.51 -12.29
N ARG A 358 -6.63 -7.78 -11.33
CA ARG A 358 -5.28 -8.01 -10.79
C ARG A 358 -5.04 -9.44 -10.30
N ASP A 359 -6.00 -10.04 -9.61
CA ASP A 359 -5.82 -11.37 -9.03
C ASP A 359 -5.81 -12.48 -10.11
N ASP A 360 -6.52 -12.29 -11.22
CA ASP A 360 -6.46 -13.16 -12.40
C ASP A 360 -5.08 -13.06 -13.08
N VAL A 361 -4.58 -11.84 -13.30
CA VAL A 361 -3.22 -11.62 -13.83
C VAL A 361 -2.16 -12.23 -12.92
N THR A 362 -2.33 -12.11 -11.60
CA THR A 362 -1.43 -12.74 -10.63
C THR A 362 -1.48 -14.27 -10.77
N ARG A 363 -2.67 -14.86 -10.87
CA ARG A 363 -2.83 -16.30 -11.12
C ARG A 363 -2.10 -16.74 -12.38
N TYR A 364 -2.30 -16.03 -13.49
CA TYR A 364 -1.62 -16.31 -14.75
C TYR A 364 -0.09 -16.35 -14.60
N ILE A 365 0.49 -15.40 -13.87
CA ILE A 365 1.94 -15.37 -13.61
C ILE A 365 2.39 -16.63 -12.84
N PHE A 366 1.65 -17.03 -11.81
CA PHE A 366 1.97 -18.23 -11.03
C PHE A 366 1.81 -19.54 -11.83
N GLU A 367 0.83 -19.60 -12.73
CA GLU A 367 0.63 -20.75 -13.61
C GLU A 367 1.68 -20.81 -14.73
N ARG A 368 2.12 -19.66 -15.24
CA ARG A 368 3.08 -19.54 -16.33
C ARG A 368 4.53 -19.73 -15.87
N TYR A 369 4.89 -19.23 -14.69
CA TYR A 369 6.25 -19.17 -14.18
C TYR A 369 6.39 -20.02 -12.90
N PRO A 370 7.02 -21.20 -12.95
CA PRO A 370 7.06 -22.15 -11.83
C PRO A 370 7.68 -21.61 -10.54
N ASN A 371 8.65 -20.70 -10.65
CA ASN A 371 9.37 -20.12 -9.52
C ASN A 371 8.79 -18.76 -9.09
N ALA A 372 7.57 -18.42 -9.51
CA ALA A 372 6.90 -17.19 -9.09
C ALA A 372 6.57 -17.22 -7.59
N VAL A 373 6.79 -16.10 -6.91
CA VAL A 373 6.42 -15.92 -5.50
C VAL A 373 6.00 -14.47 -5.26
N LEU A 374 5.09 -14.26 -4.32
CA LEU A 374 4.77 -12.92 -3.85
C LEU A 374 5.83 -12.46 -2.85
N LEU A 375 6.17 -11.18 -2.92
CA LEU A 375 7.12 -10.58 -2.01
C LEU A 375 6.41 -10.26 -0.68
N ALA A 376 7.07 -10.50 0.46
CA ALA A 376 6.54 -10.13 1.76
C ALA A 376 6.95 -8.73 2.21
N THR A 377 6.25 -8.23 3.21
CA THR A 377 6.62 -7.04 3.97
C THR A 377 6.54 -7.34 5.45
N TYR A 378 7.41 -6.70 6.24
CA TYR A 378 7.36 -6.81 7.69
C TYR A 378 6.39 -5.80 8.27
N SER A 379 5.31 -6.29 8.87
CA SER A 379 4.47 -5.46 9.72
C SER A 379 5.21 -5.25 11.04
N THR A 380 5.57 -4.01 11.35
CA THR A 380 6.30 -3.66 12.57
C THR A 380 5.38 -3.02 13.60
N PHE A 381 5.74 -3.16 14.88
CA PHE A 381 5.01 -2.54 15.98
C PHE A 381 5.16 -1.01 15.94
N GLN A 382 4.15 -0.35 15.35
CA GLN A 382 4.04 1.11 15.31
C GLN A 382 3.72 1.66 16.70
N HIS A 383 4.24 2.85 17.02
CA HIS A 383 4.18 3.43 18.37
C HIS A 383 2.75 3.50 18.96
N ARG A 384 1.72 3.81 18.17
CA ARG A 384 0.34 3.81 18.66
C ARG A 384 -0.23 2.40 18.80
N ALA A 385 0.04 1.53 17.82
CA ALA A 385 -0.46 0.16 17.83
C ALA A 385 0.10 -0.62 19.03
N ILE A 386 1.40 -0.48 19.32
CA ILE A 386 2.03 -1.20 20.43
C ILE A 386 1.48 -0.80 21.79
N ILE A 387 1.15 0.48 22.02
CA ILE A 387 0.49 0.93 23.26
C ILE A 387 -0.84 0.17 23.46
N ARG A 388 -1.59 -0.05 22.38
CA ARG A 388 -2.84 -0.79 22.44
C ARG A 388 -2.62 -2.27 22.69
N GLU A 389 -1.68 -2.90 21.99
CA GLU A 389 -1.39 -4.33 22.21
C GLU A 389 -0.85 -4.60 23.61
N VAL A 390 0.07 -3.77 24.10
CA VAL A 390 0.59 -3.87 25.47
C VAL A 390 -0.52 -3.58 26.50
N GLY A 391 -1.38 -2.59 26.25
CA GLY A 391 -2.53 -2.30 27.12
C GLY A 391 -3.53 -3.48 27.22
N LYS A 392 -3.80 -4.17 26.12
CA LYS A 392 -4.67 -5.36 26.09
C LYS A 392 -4.12 -6.49 26.95
N VAL A 393 -2.82 -6.80 26.83
CA VAL A 393 -2.22 -7.92 27.58
C VAL A 393 -2.07 -7.64 29.08
N PHE A 394 -2.10 -6.36 29.47
CA PHE A 394 -2.24 -5.95 30.87
C PHE A 394 -3.71 -5.84 31.34
N GLY A 395 -4.69 -6.03 30.45
CA GLY A 395 -6.12 -6.03 30.78
C GLY A 395 -6.73 -4.63 30.96
N VAL A 396 -6.12 -3.59 30.37
CA VAL A 396 -6.60 -2.20 30.49
C VAL A 396 -7.83 -1.96 29.59
N PRO A 397 -8.89 -1.25 30.07
CA PRO A 397 -10.06 -0.93 29.26
C PRO A 397 -9.74 -0.10 28.01
N ALA A 398 -10.51 -0.32 26.93
CA ALA A 398 -10.27 0.31 25.63
C ALA A 398 -10.26 1.85 25.68
N TYR A 399 -11.12 2.47 26.50
CA TYR A 399 -11.19 3.94 26.60
C TYR A 399 -9.92 4.54 27.23
N GLU A 400 -9.26 3.83 28.16
CA GLU A 400 -8.03 4.29 28.81
C GLU A 400 -6.83 4.14 27.87
N ILE A 401 -6.79 3.04 27.11
CA ILE A 401 -5.80 2.84 26.05
C ILE A 401 -5.90 3.98 25.02
N GLU A 402 -7.11 4.33 24.59
CA GLU A 402 -7.33 5.43 23.66
C GLU A 402 -6.90 6.79 24.22
N LYS A 403 -7.14 7.02 25.52
CA LYS A 403 -6.67 8.21 26.22
C LYS A 403 -5.14 8.29 26.19
N LEU A 404 -4.46 7.20 26.54
CA LEU A 404 -2.98 7.08 26.50
C LEU A 404 -2.40 7.32 25.10
N GLN A 405 -3.07 6.84 24.03
CA GLN A 405 -2.64 7.07 22.65
C GLN A 405 -2.79 8.53 22.19
N LYS A 406 -3.77 9.27 22.72
CA LYS A 406 -4.09 10.65 22.32
C LYS A 406 -3.32 11.69 23.15
N GLN A 407 -3.13 11.45 24.44
CA GLN A 407 -2.46 12.34 25.38
C GLN A 407 -1.55 11.51 26.30
N PRO A 408 -0.24 11.40 26.02
CA PRO A 408 0.70 10.90 27.01
C PRO A 408 0.78 11.96 28.13
N THR A 409 -0.01 11.78 29.20
CA THR A 409 -0.04 12.67 30.36
C THR A 409 1.26 12.54 31.18
N GLN A 410 1.62 13.58 31.94
CA GLN A 410 2.72 13.51 32.91
C GLN A 410 2.33 12.69 34.15
N ASP A 411 1.04 12.66 34.50
CA ASP A 411 0.50 11.81 35.57
C ASP A 411 0.05 10.46 35.00
N LEU A 412 0.99 9.53 34.92
CA LEU A 412 0.73 8.14 34.55
C LEU A 412 0.67 7.27 35.80
N ASP A 413 -0.35 6.41 35.87
CA ASP A 413 -0.42 5.34 36.85
C ASP A 413 0.64 4.25 36.58
N HIS A 414 0.72 3.25 37.45
CA HIS A 414 1.72 2.19 37.32
C HIS A 414 1.59 1.43 35.99
N HIS A 415 0.36 1.09 35.58
CA HIS A 415 0.11 0.40 34.32
C HIS A 415 0.45 1.26 33.10
N GLY A 416 0.08 2.55 33.10
CA GLY A 416 0.48 3.50 32.05
C GLY A 416 2.00 3.58 31.87
N LYS A 417 2.77 3.61 32.97
CA LYS A 417 4.25 3.61 32.93
C LYS A 417 4.81 2.33 32.32
N LEU A 418 4.30 1.16 32.71
CA LEU A 418 4.71 -0.13 32.14
C LEU A 418 4.37 -0.23 30.65
N ILE A 419 3.17 0.18 30.27
CA ILE A 419 2.71 0.17 28.87
C ILE A 419 3.63 1.00 27.98
N LEU A 420 4.00 2.22 28.41
CA LEU A 420 4.92 3.06 27.65
C LEU A 420 6.34 2.50 27.63
N THR A 421 6.83 1.94 28.74
CA THR A 421 8.18 1.39 28.84
C THR A 421 8.37 0.20 27.90
N TYR A 422 7.48 -0.79 27.99
CA TYR A 422 7.53 -1.95 27.09
C TYR A 422 7.16 -1.57 25.66
N GLY A 423 6.21 -0.66 25.47
CA GLY A 423 5.85 -0.13 24.15
C GLY A 423 7.01 0.53 23.43
N TYR A 424 7.85 1.30 24.14
CA TYR A 424 9.06 1.89 23.59
C TYR A 424 10.12 0.84 23.24
N LYS A 425 10.35 -0.14 24.12
CA LYS A 425 11.32 -1.22 23.87
C LYS A 425 10.96 -2.10 22.66
N LEU A 426 9.66 -2.32 22.43
CA LEU A 426 9.15 -3.14 21.32
C LEU A 426 8.88 -2.33 20.03
N ALA A 427 8.95 -1.00 20.09
CA ALA A 427 8.68 -0.16 18.92
C ALA A 427 9.64 -0.50 17.77
N GLY A 428 9.08 -0.74 16.58
CA GLY A 428 9.85 -1.12 15.39
C GLY A 428 10.20 -2.61 15.28
N PHE A 429 9.90 -3.44 16.28
CA PHE A 429 10.07 -4.89 16.16
C PHE A 429 9.15 -5.44 15.06
N PRO A 430 9.62 -6.42 14.26
CA PRO A 430 8.75 -7.11 13.32
C PRO A 430 7.75 -8.00 14.08
N SER A 431 6.49 -7.91 13.69
CA SER A 431 5.37 -8.58 14.35
C SER A 431 4.91 -9.82 13.57
N HIS A 432 4.72 -9.69 12.26
CA HIS A 432 4.30 -10.76 11.36
C HIS A 432 4.61 -10.40 9.90
N LEU A 433 4.54 -11.40 9.03
CA LEU A 433 4.63 -11.23 7.59
C LEU A 433 3.29 -10.71 7.03
N SER A 434 3.37 -9.75 6.12
CA SER A 434 2.24 -9.27 5.32
C SER A 434 2.59 -9.33 3.83
N VAL A 435 1.59 -9.31 2.96
CA VAL A 435 1.79 -9.39 1.51
C VAL A 435 2.20 -8.02 0.97
N HIS A 436 3.29 -7.95 0.19
CA HIS A 436 3.63 -6.72 -0.53
C HIS A 436 2.51 -6.34 -1.50
N ALA A 437 2.23 -5.04 -1.61
CA ALA A 437 1.05 -4.56 -2.33
C ALA A 437 1.00 -4.97 -3.81
N GLY A 438 2.14 -5.23 -4.46
CA GLY A 438 2.18 -5.67 -5.86
C GLY A 438 3.42 -6.47 -6.29
N GLY A 439 4.31 -6.82 -5.36
CA GLY A 439 5.66 -7.27 -5.71
C GLY A 439 5.67 -8.76 -5.98
N ILE A 440 6.07 -9.15 -7.19
CA ILE A 440 6.21 -10.55 -7.60
C ILE A 440 7.66 -10.79 -8.00
N ILE A 441 8.26 -11.85 -7.49
CA ILE A 441 9.59 -12.32 -7.92
C ILE A 441 9.39 -13.51 -8.85
N ILE A 442 10.16 -13.54 -9.93
CA ILE A 442 10.30 -14.71 -10.81
C ILE A 442 11.79 -15.04 -10.85
N SER A 443 12.19 -16.05 -10.08
CA SER A 443 13.60 -16.44 -9.89
C SER A 443 14.03 -17.56 -10.81
N GLU A 444 15.32 -17.61 -11.14
CA GLU A 444 15.92 -18.69 -11.92
C GLU A 444 15.94 -20.01 -11.13
N LYS A 445 16.38 -19.93 -9.87
CA LYS A 445 16.35 -21.06 -8.92
C LYS A 445 14.98 -21.16 -8.24
N PRO A 446 14.59 -22.35 -7.72
CA PRO A 446 13.44 -22.48 -6.85
C PRO A 446 13.50 -21.50 -5.69
N ILE A 447 12.39 -20.83 -5.36
CA ILE A 447 12.40 -19.78 -4.32
C ILE A 447 12.88 -20.30 -2.96
N HIS A 448 12.63 -21.58 -2.66
CA HIS A 448 13.10 -22.24 -1.45
C HIS A 448 14.62 -22.26 -1.28
N TYR A 449 15.39 -22.06 -2.36
CA TYR A 449 16.83 -21.86 -2.29
C TYR A 449 17.21 -20.61 -1.47
N PHE A 450 16.36 -19.58 -1.48
CA PHE A 450 16.61 -18.30 -0.82
C PHE A 450 15.85 -18.16 0.50
N THR A 451 14.64 -18.74 0.61
CA THR A 451 13.75 -18.52 1.75
C THR A 451 12.66 -19.58 1.86
N ALA A 452 12.15 -19.83 3.06
CA ALA A 452 10.86 -20.49 3.22
C ALA A 452 9.73 -19.56 2.79
N THR A 453 8.56 -20.13 2.53
CA THR A 453 7.35 -19.41 2.13
C THR A 453 6.19 -19.67 3.06
N SER A 454 5.27 -18.72 3.11
CA SER A 454 4.01 -18.80 3.84
C SER A 454 2.84 -18.65 2.87
N LEU A 455 1.69 -19.28 3.14
CA LEU A 455 0.50 -19.21 2.28
C LEU A 455 -0.60 -18.36 2.93
N PRO A 456 -0.68 -17.05 2.65
CA PRO A 456 -1.78 -16.21 3.13
C PRO A 456 -3.12 -16.65 2.53
N PRO A 457 -4.26 -16.22 3.12
CA PRO A 457 -5.61 -16.52 2.60
C PRO A 457 -5.83 -16.11 1.14
N LYS A 458 -4.97 -15.25 0.58
CA LYS A 458 -4.96 -14.88 -0.83
C LYS A 458 -4.68 -16.07 -1.77
N GLY A 459 -4.06 -17.14 -1.27
CA GLY A 459 -3.82 -18.38 -2.03
C GLY A 459 -2.53 -18.41 -2.84
N PHE A 460 -1.63 -17.43 -2.69
CA PHE A 460 -0.32 -17.41 -3.34
C PHE A 460 0.80 -17.34 -2.30
N PRO A 461 1.88 -18.13 -2.43
CA PRO A 461 2.96 -18.15 -1.46
C PRO A 461 3.71 -16.81 -1.42
N ILE A 462 4.07 -16.37 -0.21
CA ILE A 462 4.91 -15.20 0.04
C ILE A 462 6.30 -15.58 0.56
N THR A 463 7.32 -14.79 0.23
CA THR A 463 8.67 -14.92 0.81
C THR A 463 8.68 -14.64 2.32
N HIS A 464 9.73 -15.05 3.04
CA HIS A 464 9.96 -14.56 4.41
C HIS A 464 10.83 -13.30 4.45
N PHE A 465 11.53 -12.97 3.36
CA PHE A 465 12.27 -11.72 3.22
C PHE A 465 11.46 -10.60 2.56
N ASP A 466 11.85 -9.35 2.83
CA ASP A 466 11.24 -8.16 2.23
C ASP A 466 11.94 -7.70 0.94
N MET A 467 11.49 -6.57 0.41
CA MET A 467 11.93 -6.05 -0.89
C MET A 467 13.41 -5.68 -0.89
N ILE A 468 13.90 -5.15 0.23
CA ILE A 468 15.27 -4.66 0.33
C ILE A 468 16.22 -5.86 0.32
N VAL A 469 15.89 -6.89 1.08
CA VAL A 469 16.69 -8.12 1.14
C VAL A 469 16.63 -8.88 -0.19
N ALA A 470 15.49 -8.86 -0.89
CA ALA A 470 15.36 -9.40 -2.24
C ALA A 470 16.32 -8.73 -3.23
N GLU A 471 16.30 -7.39 -3.29
CA GLU A 471 17.19 -6.61 -4.15
C GLU A 471 18.66 -6.88 -3.83
N ASP A 472 19.01 -6.96 -2.54
CA ASP A 472 20.39 -7.17 -2.09
C ASP A 472 20.95 -8.52 -2.57
N VAL A 473 20.12 -9.58 -2.64
CA VAL A 473 20.53 -10.89 -3.19
C VAL A 473 20.37 -11.00 -4.71
N GLY A 474 20.02 -9.90 -5.39
CA GLY A 474 19.88 -9.83 -6.84
C GLY A 474 18.54 -10.37 -7.37
N LEU A 475 17.51 -10.44 -6.53
CA LEU A 475 16.13 -10.74 -6.93
C LEU A 475 15.33 -9.45 -7.08
N TYR A 476 15.00 -9.12 -8.32
CA TYR A 476 14.27 -7.93 -8.69
C TYR A 476 12.79 -8.26 -8.95
N LYS A 477 11.92 -7.31 -8.63
CA LYS A 477 10.46 -7.53 -8.67
C LYS A 477 9.83 -7.08 -9.97
N PHE A 478 8.67 -7.65 -10.24
CA PHE A 478 7.64 -7.11 -11.13
C PHE A 478 6.52 -6.56 -10.24
N ASP A 479 6.08 -5.32 -10.48
CA ASP A 479 5.01 -4.71 -9.68
C ASP A 479 3.68 -4.83 -10.44
N VAL A 480 2.83 -5.76 -10.00
CA VAL A 480 1.44 -5.97 -10.44
C VAL A 480 0.51 -5.36 -9.41
N LEU A 481 0.03 -4.15 -9.71
CA LEU A 481 -0.67 -3.29 -8.77
C LEU A 481 -2.17 -3.25 -9.09
N GLY A 482 -2.99 -3.19 -8.03
CA GLY A 482 -4.42 -2.92 -8.16
C GLY A 482 -4.68 -1.43 -8.03
N GLN A 483 -5.29 -0.84 -9.04
CA GLN A 483 -5.62 0.58 -9.11
C GLN A 483 -7.11 0.71 -9.41
N ARG A 484 -7.82 1.55 -8.64
CA ARG A 484 -9.28 1.61 -8.68
C ARG A 484 -9.80 2.42 -9.87
N GLY A 485 -9.03 3.38 -10.39
CA GLY A 485 -9.46 4.26 -11.47
C GLY A 485 -9.69 3.52 -12.79
N LEU A 486 -8.88 2.52 -13.10
CA LEU A 486 -9.11 1.61 -14.23
C LEU A 486 -10.40 0.81 -14.07
N GLY A 487 -10.74 0.40 -12.85
CA GLY A 487 -12.03 -0.20 -12.52
C GLY A 487 -13.20 0.75 -12.79
N LYS A 488 -13.07 2.03 -12.40
CA LYS A 488 -14.09 3.05 -12.69
C LYS A 488 -14.33 3.22 -14.18
N ILE A 489 -13.26 3.21 -14.98
CA ILE A 489 -13.35 3.36 -16.43
C ILE A 489 -14.07 2.16 -17.04
N LYS A 490 -13.66 0.93 -16.67
CA LYS A 490 -14.29 -0.31 -17.15
C LYS A 490 -15.77 -0.37 -16.79
N ASP A 491 -16.09 -0.21 -15.51
CA ASP A 491 -17.48 -0.26 -15.03
C ASP A 491 -18.33 0.85 -15.66
N ALA A 492 -17.78 2.06 -15.86
CA ALA A 492 -18.50 3.13 -16.53
C ALA A 492 -18.88 2.76 -17.97
N LEU A 493 -17.98 2.13 -18.73
CA LEU A 493 -18.28 1.68 -20.09
C LEU A 493 -19.38 0.61 -20.12
N GLU A 494 -19.36 -0.33 -19.17
CA GLU A 494 -20.40 -1.36 -19.02
C GLU A 494 -21.75 -0.72 -18.64
N ILE A 495 -21.77 0.17 -17.65
CA ILE A 495 -22.98 0.88 -17.21
C ILE A 495 -23.54 1.78 -18.32
N ILE A 496 -22.69 2.48 -19.08
CA ILE A 496 -23.13 3.29 -20.23
C ILE A 496 -23.80 2.41 -21.28
N LYS A 497 -23.21 1.25 -21.59
CA LYS A 497 -23.78 0.30 -22.55
C LYS A 497 -25.15 -0.22 -22.12
N GLU A 498 -25.37 -0.43 -20.82
CA GLU A 498 -26.65 -0.89 -20.28
C GLU A 498 -27.70 0.23 -20.17
N ASN A 499 -27.30 1.42 -19.68
CA ASN A 499 -28.22 2.53 -19.44
C ASN A 499 -28.54 3.34 -20.70
N GLN A 500 -27.62 3.37 -21.68
CA GLN A 500 -27.73 4.11 -22.94
C GLN A 500 -27.29 3.26 -24.15
N PRO A 501 -27.98 2.14 -24.45
CA PRO A 501 -27.57 1.16 -25.47
C PRO A 501 -27.55 1.71 -26.91
N GLU A 502 -28.26 2.82 -27.16
CA GLU A 502 -28.35 3.47 -28.47
C GLU A 502 -27.06 4.23 -28.87
N ARG A 503 -26.14 4.47 -27.92
CA ARG A 503 -24.91 5.21 -28.18
C ARG A 503 -23.80 4.32 -28.74
N LEU A 504 -22.94 4.93 -29.57
CA LEU A 504 -21.76 4.25 -30.11
C LEU A 504 -20.80 3.82 -28.99
N PRO A 505 -20.19 2.63 -29.09
CA PRO A 505 -19.13 2.20 -28.17
C PRO A 505 -17.98 3.21 -28.13
N ILE A 506 -17.48 3.48 -26.93
CA ILE A 506 -16.36 4.39 -26.70
C ILE A 506 -15.06 3.57 -26.71
N ASP A 507 -14.13 3.93 -27.58
CA ASP A 507 -12.77 3.39 -27.52
C ASP A 507 -11.94 4.22 -26.53
N ILE A 508 -11.64 3.64 -25.37
CA ILE A 508 -10.87 4.32 -24.32
C ILE A 508 -9.38 4.46 -24.66
N HIS A 509 -8.90 3.80 -25.72
CA HIS A 509 -7.51 3.89 -26.17
C HIS A 509 -7.28 5.02 -27.19
N ASP A 510 -8.33 5.70 -27.67
CA ASP A 510 -8.21 6.90 -28.50
C ASP A 510 -7.86 8.15 -27.66
N ILE A 511 -6.61 8.19 -27.18
CA ILE A 511 -6.12 9.30 -26.35
C ILE A 511 -6.17 10.65 -27.09
N LYS A 512 -6.03 10.64 -28.41
CA LYS A 512 -6.02 11.86 -29.22
C LYS A 512 -7.38 12.54 -29.18
N LEU A 513 -8.47 11.77 -29.28
CA LEU A 513 -9.83 12.28 -29.14
C LEU A 513 -10.02 13.01 -27.80
N PHE A 514 -9.59 12.40 -26.69
CA PHE A 514 -9.80 12.96 -25.35
C PHE A 514 -8.99 14.23 -25.09
N LYS A 515 -7.76 14.31 -25.61
CA LYS A 515 -6.92 15.52 -25.49
C LYS A 515 -7.54 16.74 -26.19
N GLU A 516 -8.31 16.53 -27.27
CA GLU A 516 -8.90 17.61 -28.05
C GLU A 516 -10.37 17.92 -27.72
N ASP A 517 -11.02 17.11 -26.90
CA ASP A 517 -12.43 17.28 -26.53
C ASP A 517 -12.69 18.63 -25.82
N PRO A 518 -13.55 19.51 -26.37
CA PRO A 518 -13.79 20.83 -25.78
C PRO A 518 -14.36 20.82 -24.36
N LEU A 519 -15.21 19.84 -24.04
CA LEU A 519 -15.88 19.78 -22.74
C LEU A 519 -14.91 19.31 -21.66
N VAL A 520 -14.00 18.39 -21.99
CA VAL A 520 -12.89 17.99 -21.13
C VAL A 520 -12.01 19.19 -20.79
N LYS A 521 -11.63 20.00 -21.80
CA LYS A 521 -10.81 21.21 -21.60
C LYS A 521 -11.48 22.21 -20.65
N ILE A 522 -12.79 22.47 -20.86
CA ILE A 522 -13.58 23.36 -20.00
C ILE A 522 -13.61 22.82 -18.56
N ASN A 523 -14.03 21.57 -18.37
CA ASN A 523 -14.17 20.97 -17.05
C ASN A 523 -12.84 20.88 -16.29
N LEU A 524 -11.73 20.66 -16.99
CA LEU A 524 -10.40 20.66 -16.39
C LEU A 524 -10.00 22.08 -15.92
N SER A 525 -10.28 23.10 -16.74
CA SER A 525 -9.96 24.50 -16.41
C SER A 525 -10.77 25.02 -15.22
N GLU A 526 -12.01 24.54 -15.07
CA GLU A 526 -12.91 24.82 -13.96
C GLU A 526 -12.69 23.88 -12.76
N ALA A 527 -11.72 22.97 -12.84
CA ALA A 527 -11.40 21.98 -11.81
C ALA A 527 -12.58 21.08 -11.40
N LYS A 528 -13.50 20.78 -12.33
CA LYS A 528 -14.64 19.85 -12.16
C LYS A 528 -14.20 18.39 -12.19
N ALA A 529 -13.22 18.04 -11.36
CA ALA A 529 -12.49 16.77 -11.42
C ALA A 529 -12.90 15.73 -10.36
N ILE A 530 -13.98 15.95 -9.60
CA ILE A 530 -14.47 14.99 -8.59
C ILE A 530 -14.72 13.62 -9.22
N GLY A 531 -14.13 12.57 -8.66
CA GLY A 531 -14.20 11.18 -9.15
C GLY A 531 -13.11 10.82 -10.15
N CYS A 532 -12.52 11.80 -10.82
CA CYS A 532 -11.42 11.60 -11.78
C CYS A 532 -10.12 11.26 -11.04
N PHE A 533 -9.47 10.19 -11.48
CA PHE A 533 -8.23 9.73 -10.86
C PHE A 533 -7.15 10.83 -10.88
N TYR A 534 -6.29 10.84 -9.86
CA TYR A 534 -5.12 11.72 -9.73
C TYR A 534 -5.37 13.23 -9.53
N VAL A 535 -6.53 13.76 -9.94
CA VAL A 535 -6.76 15.21 -10.09
C VAL A 535 -7.85 15.82 -9.21
N GLU A 536 -8.46 15.05 -8.30
CA GLU A 536 -9.66 15.48 -7.54
C GLU A 536 -9.39 16.16 -6.18
N SER A 537 -8.17 16.09 -5.62
CA SER A 537 -7.89 16.61 -4.27
C SER A 537 -8.08 18.13 -4.18
N PRO A 538 -8.40 18.71 -3.00
CA PRO A 538 -8.66 20.16 -2.89
C PRO A 538 -7.48 21.01 -3.37
N ALA A 539 -6.27 20.64 -2.99
CA ALA A 539 -5.07 21.35 -3.41
C ALA A 539 -4.83 21.26 -4.93
N MET A 540 -5.13 20.11 -5.54
CA MET A 540 -5.05 19.96 -6.99
C MET A 540 -6.12 20.80 -7.70
N ARG A 541 -7.37 20.75 -7.23
CA ARG A 541 -8.46 21.55 -7.81
C ARG A 541 -8.10 23.03 -7.84
N MET A 542 -7.66 23.57 -6.68
CA MET A 542 -7.18 24.94 -6.60
C MET A 542 -6.05 25.19 -7.59
N LEU A 543 -5.07 24.29 -7.72
CA LEU A 543 -3.97 24.45 -8.66
C LEU A 543 -4.44 24.45 -10.14
N LEU A 544 -5.37 23.57 -10.51
CA LEU A 544 -5.93 23.52 -11.86
C LEU A 544 -6.65 24.83 -12.20
N THR A 545 -7.43 25.38 -11.27
CA THR A 545 -8.04 26.72 -11.41
C THR A 545 -6.97 27.80 -11.54
N LYS A 546 -5.92 27.76 -10.69
CA LYS A 546 -4.80 28.71 -10.75
C LYS A 546 -4.03 28.66 -12.06
N LEU A 547 -4.01 27.53 -12.74
CA LEU A 547 -3.39 27.38 -14.06
C LEU A 547 -4.39 27.63 -15.21
N LYS A 548 -5.71 27.58 -15.01
CA LYS A 548 -6.69 27.37 -16.10
C LYS A 548 -6.24 26.22 -17.01
N CYS A 549 -5.93 25.08 -16.38
CA CYS A 549 -5.40 23.92 -17.09
C CYS A 549 -6.40 23.41 -18.13
N ASP A 550 -6.04 23.45 -19.42
CA ASP A 550 -6.88 23.01 -20.53
C ASP A 550 -6.15 22.03 -21.48
N ASP A 551 -4.87 21.73 -21.24
CA ASP A 551 -4.08 20.81 -22.05
C ASP A 551 -3.32 19.76 -21.22
N TYR A 552 -2.88 18.72 -21.95
CA TYR A 552 -2.23 17.55 -21.38
C TYR A 552 -0.88 17.87 -20.71
N LEU A 553 -0.04 18.71 -21.31
CA LEU A 553 1.27 19.05 -20.76
C LEU A 553 1.15 19.88 -19.49
N THR A 554 0.19 20.82 -19.47
CA THR A 554 -0.12 21.60 -18.27
C THR A 554 -0.61 20.71 -17.14
N LEU A 555 -1.41 19.67 -17.43
CA LEU A 555 -1.83 18.71 -16.41
C LEU A 555 -0.66 17.90 -15.85
N VAL A 556 0.24 17.42 -16.71
CA VAL A 556 1.47 16.71 -16.32
C VAL A 556 2.37 17.58 -15.44
N ALA A 557 2.47 18.88 -15.73
CA ALA A 557 3.20 19.83 -14.89
C ALA A 557 2.48 20.07 -13.55
N ALA A 558 1.16 20.26 -13.56
CA ALA A 558 0.35 20.54 -12.36
C ALA A 558 0.54 19.45 -11.29
N SER A 559 0.46 18.17 -11.69
CA SER A 559 0.68 17.05 -10.77
C SER A 559 2.11 16.90 -10.27
N SER A 560 3.07 17.45 -11.00
CA SER A 560 4.47 17.46 -10.60
C SER A 560 4.79 18.58 -9.59
N ILE A 561 4.19 19.77 -9.75
CA ILE A 561 4.48 20.95 -8.91
C ILE A 561 3.66 21.03 -7.61
N ILE A 562 2.52 20.34 -7.47
CA ILE A 562 1.62 20.40 -6.29
C ILE A 562 2.22 19.81 -4.98
N ARG A 563 3.54 19.58 -4.96
CA ARG A 563 4.25 18.88 -3.89
C ARG A 563 4.74 19.84 -2.79
N PRO A 564 4.82 19.39 -1.52
CA PRO A 564 5.19 20.24 -0.40
C PRO A 564 6.55 20.95 -0.54
N GLY A 565 7.54 20.34 -1.19
CA GLY A 565 8.86 20.97 -1.38
C GLY A 565 8.87 22.08 -2.42
N VAL A 566 8.23 21.84 -3.57
CA VAL A 566 8.11 22.81 -4.68
C VAL A 566 7.22 24.00 -4.27
N ALA A 567 6.21 23.76 -3.45
CA ALA A 567 5.38 24.82 -2.87
C ALA A 567 6.17 25.68 -1.87
N LYS A 568 7.04 25.08 -1.03
CA LYS A 568 7.83 25.79 -0.02
C LYS A 568 8.92 26.68 -0.61
N SER A 569 9.48 26.32 -1.76
CA SER A 569 10.55 27.10 -2.42
C SER A 569 10.03 28.32 -3.19
N GLY A 570 8.71 28.50 -3.29
CA GLY A 570 8.10 29.54 -4.13
C GLY A 570 8.09 29.21 -5.63
N MET A 571 8.72 28.11 -6.05
CA MET A 571 8.80 27.71 -7.47
C MET A 571 7.43 27.41 -8.08
N MET A 572 6.50 26.82 -7.31
CA MET A 572 5.14 26.60 -7.78
C MET A 572 4.45 27.92 -8.16
N ARG A 573 4.63 28.97 -7.35
CA ARG A 573 4.06 30.30 -7.62
C ARG A 573 4.71 30.94 -8.83
N GLU A 574 6.03 30.83 -8.96
CA GLU A 574 6.78 31.34 -10.10
C GLU A 574 6.38 30.65 -11.41
N TYR A 575 6.13 29.34 -11.37
CA TYR A 575 5.59 28.59 -12.51
C TYR A 575 4.22 29.12 -12.93
N ILE A 576 3.29 29.29 -11.98
CA ILE A 576 1.97 29.85 -12.25
C ILE A 576 2.09 31.26 -12.84
N LEU A 577 2.97 32.11 -12.30
CA LEU A 577 3.20 33.46 -12.81
C LEU A 577 3.67 33.46 -14.27
N ARG A 578 4.71 32.68 -14.61
CA ARG A 578 5.24 32.61 -15.98
C ARG A 578 4.28 31.92 -16.95
N PHE A 579 3.48 30.98 -16.45
CA PHE A 579 2.42 30.34 -17.22
C PHE A 579 1.37 31.39 -17.62
N ARG A 580 0.83 32.13 -16.62
CA ARG A 580 -0.26 33.10 -16.78
C ARG A 580 0.13 34.42 -17.44
N LEU A 581 1.34 34.89 -17.18
CA LEU A 581 1.84 36.19 -17.61
C LEU A 581 3.04 35.98 -18.54
N PRO A 582 2.84 35.99 -19.87
CA PRO A 582 3.93 35.79 -20.82
C PRO A 582 5.11 36.76 -20.65
N ASP A 583 4.86 38.01 -20.23
CA ASP A 583 5.90 39.02 -19.99
C ASP A 583 6.91 38.60 -18.90
N LYS A 584 6.43 37.86 -17.89
CA LYS A 584 7.28 37.35 -16.80
C LYS A 584 8.27 36.29 -17.26
N ARG A 585 8.10 35.71 -18.45
CA ARG A 585 9.03 34.72 -19.01
C ARG A 585 10.40 35.33 -19.32
N GLN A 586 10.48 36.65 -19.53
CA GLN A 586 11.74 37.37 -19.75
C GLN A 586 12.64 37.38 -18.50
N GLU A 587 12.07 37.16 -17.32
CA GLU A 587 12.80 37.07 -16.04
C GLU A 587 13.47 35.69 -15.87
N ALA A 588 13.21 34.73 -16.77
CA ALA A 588 13.86 33.43 -16.76
C ALA A 588 15.33 33.54 -17.16
N HIS A 589 16.19 32.77 -16.50
CA HIS A 589 17.60 32.71 -16.86
C HIS A 589 17.74 32.20 -18.32
N PRO A 590 18.42 32.95 -19.23
CA PRO A 590 18.41 32.65 -20.67
C PRO A 590 18.87 31.22 -21.01
N VAL A 591 19.89 30.73 -20.30
CA VAL A 591 20.40 29.37 -20.50
C VAL A 591 19.39 28.31 -20.03
N LEU A 592 18.75 28.51 -18.87
CA LEU A 592 17.77 27.53 -18.37
C LEU A 592 16.50 27.54 -19.21
N TRP A 593 16.09 28.72 -19.71
CA TRP A 593 14.99 28.85 -20.66
C TRP A 593 15.26 28.08 -21.96
N SER A 594 16.47 28.19 -22.53
CA SER A 594 16.84 27.46 -23.75
C SER A 594 16.83 25.93 -23.58
N ILE A 595 17.13 25.44 -22.37
CA ILE A 595 17.17 24.00 -22.05
C ILE A 595 15.78 23.46 -21.73
N MET A 596 14.91 24.27 -21.11
CA MET A 596 13.61 23.87 -20.59
C MET A 596 12.51 24.87 -20.96
N PRO A 597 12.20 25.03 -22.26
CA PRO A 597 11.16 25.97 -22.70
C PRO A 597 9.77 25.55 -22.20
N ASP A 598 9.50 24.25 -22.13
CA ASP A 598 8.19 23.68 -21.72
C ASP A 598 7.81 24.03 -20.28
N THR A 599 8.78 24.32 -19.41
CA THR A 599 8.57 24.64 -18.00
C THR A 599 8.99 26.08 -17.65
N TYR A 600 9.13 26.92 -18.66
CA TYR A 600 9.48 28.32 -18.53
C TYR A 600 10.82 28.58 -17.81
N GLY A 601 11.79 27.69 -18.02
CA GLY A 601 13.10 27.74 -17.35
C GLY A 601 13.06 27.42 -15.85
N ILE A 602 11.99 26.76 -15.37
CA ILE A 602 11.85 26.29 -13.99
C ILE A 602 11.99 24.77 -13.99
N MET A 603 12.84 24.22 -13.13
CA MET A 603 12.91 22.76 -12.98
C MET A 603 11.62 22.25 -12.33
N VAL A 604 10.94 21.32 -13.01
CA VAL A 604 9.70 20.66 -12.55
C VAL A 604 9.89 19.14 -12.45
N TYR A 605 10.72 18.58 -13.33
CA TYR A 605 10.90 17.15 -13.47
C TYR A 605 12.29 16.66 -13.03
N GLN A 606 12.41 15.36 -12.81
CA GLN A 606 13.69 14.68 -12.65
C GLN A 606 14.50 14.71 -13.95
N GLU A 607 13.81 14.63 -15.08
CA GLU A 607 14.37 14.76 -16.41
C GLU A 607 14.98 16.16 -16.63
N ASP A 608 14.41 17.21 -16.04
CA ASP A 608 14.95 18.57 -16.11
C ASP A 608 16.32 18.68 -15.43
N VAL A 609 16.51 17.99 -14.30
CA VAL A 609 17.82 17.90 -13.63
C VAL A 609 18.85 17.24 -14.54
N ILE A 610 18.47 16.17 -15.24
CA ILE A 610 19.33 15.48 -16.21
C ILE A 610 19.66 16.41 -17.39
N LYS A 611 18.66 17.11 -17.94
CA LYS A 611 18.83 18.07 -19.04
C LYS A 611 19.82 19.17 -18.67
N VAL A 612 19.65 19.80 -17.50
CA VAL A 612 20.54 20.86 -17.03
C VAL A 612 21.94 20.30 -16.84
N ALA A 613 22.12 19.17 -16.15
CA ALA A 613 23.43 18.54 -15.96
C ALA A 613 24.13 18.24 -17.31
N HIS A 614 23.39 17.76 -18.31
CA HIS A 614 23.92 17.44 -19.63
C HIS A 614 24.27 18.70 -20.44
N TYR A 615 23.30 19.59 -20.67
CA TYR A 615 23.50 20.73 -21.58
C TYR A 615 24.28 21.88 -20.92
N PHE A 616 23.99 22.21 -19.66
CA PHE A 616 24.70 23.25 -18.93
C PHE A 616 26.13 22.80 -18.61
N ALA A 617 26.29 21.69 -17.88
CA ALA A 617 27.59 21.25 -17.39
C ALA A 617 28.31 20.24 -18.30
N GLY A 618 27.75 19.81 -19.43
CA GLY A 618 28.45 18.92 -20.37
C GLY A 618 28.68 17.50 -19.83
N LEU A 619 27.93 17.07 -18.81
CA LEU A 619 27.98 15.69 -18.32
C LEU A 619 27.32 14.77 -19.35
N THR A 620 27.70 13.49 -19.42
CA THR A 620 26.94 12.51 -20.22
C THR A 620 25.55 12.27 -19.61
N LEU A 621 24.60 11.74 -20.37
CA LEU A 621 23.25 11.42 -19.85
C LEU A 621 23.29 10.41 -18.70
N ALA A 622 24.20 9.44 -18.79
CA ALA A 622 24.41 8.46 -17.73
C ALA A 622 25.00 9.08 -16.45
N GLU A 623 26.01 9.95 -16.57
CA GLU A 623 26.56 10.72 -15.43
C GLU A 623 25.52 11.65 -14.81
N SER A 624 24.65 12.22 -15.64
CA SER A 624 23.58 13.11 -15.21
C SER A 624 22.52 12.36 -14.37
N ASP A 625 22.20 11.10 -14.69
CA ASP A 625 21.34 10.27 -13.84
C ASP A 625 22.04 9.90 -12.50
N VAL A 626 23.35 9.63 -12.52
CA VAL A 626 24.13 9.40 -11.28
C VAL A 626 24.05 10.63 -10.36
N LEU A 627 24.23 11.83 -10.92
CA LEU A 627 24.09 13.10 -10.19
C LEU A 627 22.70 13.22 -9.55
N ARG A 628 21.64 13.01 -10.33
CA ARG A 628 20.25 13.07 -9.84
C ARG A 628 20.02 12.09 -8.68
N ARG A 629 20.48 10.83 -8.80
CA ARG A 629 20.33 9.82 -7.74
C ARG A 629 21.06 10.22 -6.47
N GLY A 630 22.30 10.69 -6.58
CA GLY A 630 23.11 11.13 -5.44
C GLY A 630 22.46 12.27 -4.66
N MET A 631 21.80 13.21 -5.35
CA MET A 631 21.11 14.34 -4.71
C MET A 631 19.79 13.95 -4.03
N SER A 632 19.16 12.83 -4.41
CA SER A 632 17.90 12.37 -3.82
C SER A 632 18.05 11.74 -2.41
N GLY A 633 19.27 11.69 -1.86
CA GLY A 633 19.55 11.09 -0.55
C GLY A 633 19.46 9.56 -0.52
N LYS A 634 19.34 8.88 -1.67
CA LYS A 634 19.46 7.42 -1.77
C LYS A 634 20.95 7.03 -1.81
N TYR A 635 21.55 6.92 -0.62
CA TYR A 635 22.99 6.81 -0.35
C TYR A 635 23.68 5.49 -0.80
N ARG A 636 23.63 5.10 -2.08
CA ARG A 636 24.36 3.89 -2.56
C ARG A 636 25.83 4.15 -2.98
N SER A 637 26.24 5.35 -3.42
CA SER A 637 27.66 5.63 -3.78
C SER A 637 28.12 7.09 -3.56
N ARG A 638 28.69 7.40 -2.39
CA ARG A 638 29.24 8.76 -2.09
C ARG A 638 30.45 9.13 -2.96
N ALA A 639 31.27 8.17 -3.35
CA ALA A 639 32.47 8.40 -4.13
C ALA A 639 32.16 8.80 -5.59
N GLU A 640 31.26 8.06 -6.25
CA GLU A 640 30.82 8.36 -7.63
C GLU A 640 30.12 9.72 -7.70
N PHE A 641 29.22 10.02 -6.75
CA PHE A 641 28.56 11.31 -6.70
C PHE A 641 29.55 12.47 -6.57
N LYS A 642 30.60 12.30 -5.74
CA LYS A 642 31.65 13.31 -5.59
C LYS A 642 32.41 13.53 -6.90
N GLN A 643 32.77 12.46 -7.60
CA GLN A 643 33.46 12.56 -8.90
C GLN A 643 32.61 13.30 -9.94
N VAL A 644 31.32 12.98 -10.04
CA VAL A 644 30.40 13.65 -10.98
C VAL A 644 30.18 15.12 -10.59
N LYS A 645 30.12 15.42 -9.29
CA LYS A 645 30.07 16.81 -8.78
C LYS A 645 31.32 17.59 -9.17
N ASP A 646 32.51 17.05 -8.93
CA ASP A 646 33.76 17.73 -9.26
C ASP A 646 33.86 17.97 -10.79
N LYS A 647 33.44 16.97 -11.59
CA LYS A 647 33.34 17.08 -13.05
C LYS A 647 32.36 18.16 -13.50
N PHE A 648 31.20 18.30 -12.84
CA PHE A 648 30.23 19.37 -13.13
C PHE A 648 30.88 20.75 -13.04
N PHE A 649 31.57 21.06 -11.94
CA PHE A 649 32.22 22.36 -11.76
C PHE A 649 33.38 22.58 -12.73
N ASN A 650 34.21 21.56 -12.97
CA ASN A 650 35.33 21.67 -13.91
C ASN A 650 34.86 21.94 -15.34
N ASN A 651 33.87 21.18 -15.82
CA ASN A 651 33.30 21.41 -17.15
C ASN A 651 32.67 22.80 -17.30
N CYS A 652 32.03 23.33 -16.25
CA CYS A 652 31.47 24.68 -16.27
C CYS A 652 32.56 25.76 -16.40
N ARG A 653 33.71 25.58 -15.72
CA ARG A 653 34.87 26.46 -15.87
C ARG A 653 35.47 26.37 -17.27
N ASP A 654 35.58 25.17 -17.83
CA ASP A 654 36.09 24.95 -19.19
C ASP A 654 35.19 25.58 -20.26
N LYS A 655 33.87 25.65 -20.00
CA LYS A 655 32.89 26.37 -20.84
C LYS A 655 32.90 27.90 -20.64
N GLY A 656 33.68 28.42 -19.70
CA GLY A 656 33.79 29.86 -19.42
C GLY A 656 32.65 30.45 -18.60
N TYR A 657 31.89 29.62 -17.86
CA TYR A 657 30.88 30.14 -16.94
C TYR A 657 31.51 30.71 -15.67
N ASP A 658 30.91 31.79 -15.16
CA ASP A 658 31.29 32.37 -13.88
C ASP A 658 31.01 31.39 -12.70
N ASP A 659 31.88 31.42 -11.69
CA ASP A 659 31.79 30.53 -10.53
C ASP A 659 30.53 30.79 -9.68
N GLN A 660 30.05 32.04 -9.63
CA GLN A 660 28.82 32.41 -8.91
C GLN A 660 27.59 31.84 -9.64
N LEU A 661 27.53 32.02 -10.96
CA LEU A 661 26.46 31.43 -11.78
C LEU A 661 26.41 29.91 -11.65
N THR A 662 27.57 29.25 -11.73
CA THR A 662 27.68 27.78 -11.60
C THR A 662 27.20 27.32 -10.23
N SER A 663 27.59 28.04 -9.18
CA SER A 663 27.15 27.76 -7.80
C SER A 663 25.65 27.95 -7.62
N ASP A 664 25.05 28.97 -8.22
CA ASP A 664 23.62 29.24 -8.13
C ASP A 664 22.79 28.18 -8.85
N VAL A 665 23.19 27.77 -10.06
CA VAL A 665 22.57 26.65 -10.78
C VAL A 665 22.70 25.36 -9.96
N TRP A 666 23.87 25.06 -9.39
CA TRP A 666 24.06 23.89 -8.54
C TRP A 666 23.11 23.90 -7.32
N ARG A 667 23.00 25.03 -6.61
CA ARG A 667 22.09 25.16 -5.46
C ARG A 667 20.63 24.94 -5.87
N GLN A 668 20.22 25.43 -7.05
CA GLN A 668 18.88 25.17 -7.56
C GLN A 668 18.66 23.68 -7.79
N ILE A 669 19.60 22.97 -8.43
CA ILE A 669 19.50 21.53 -8.67
C ILE A 669 19.42 20.77 -7.32
N GLU A 670 20.30 21.08 -6.37
CA GLU A 670 20.35 20.42 -5.06
C GLU A 670 19.06 20.64 -4.26
N SER A 671 18.54 21.88 -4.25
CA SER A 671 17.26 22.19 -3.59
C SER A 671 16.07 21.47 -4.22
N PHE A 672 16.13 21.19 -5.52
CA PHE A 672 15.02 20.63 -6.28
C PHE A 672 15.05 19.09 -6.35
N ALA A 673 16.22 18.48 -6.41
CA ALA A 673 16.38 17.04 -6.63
C ALA A 673 15.68 16.17 -5.56
N GLY A 674 15.55 16.65 -4.32
CA GLY A 674 14.78 15.98 -3.27
C GLY A 674 13.26 15.98 -3.49
N TYR A 675 12.75 16.83 -4.38
CA TYR A 675 11.32 17.05 -4.61
C TYR A 675 10.88 16.88 -6.08
N ALA A 676 11.84 16.75 -6.99
CA ALA A 676 11.62 16.53 -8.42
C ALA A 676 10.81 15.26 -8.70
N PHE A 677 9.89 15.34 -9.65
CA PHE A 677 9.03 14.21 -10.03
C PHE A 677 9.35 13.65 -11.41
N ALA A 678 9.07 12.37 -11.64
CA ALA A 678 9.34 11.72 -12.92
C ALA A 678 8.29 12.13 -13.96
N LYS A 679 8.70 12.78 -15.05
CA LYS A 679 7.79 13.26 -16.10
C LYS A 679 7.00 12.10 -16.71
N GLY A 680 7.68 10.99 -17.07
CA GLY A 680 7.03 9.81 -17.65
C GLY A 680 5.95 9.19 -16.76
N HIS A 681 6.19 9.11 -15.44
CA HIS A 681 5.17 8.60 -14.50
C HIS A 681 3.97 9.55 -14.37
N SER A 682 4.23 10.86 -14.33
CA SER A 682 3.16 11.87 -14.28
C SER A 682 2.31 11.86 -15.56
N ALA A 683 2.95 11.64 -16.71
CA ALA A 683 2.32 11.50 -18.01
C ALA A 683 1.37 10.29 -18.08
N SER A 684 1.82 9.11 -17.62
CA SER A 684 0.98 7.90 -17.59
C SER A 684 -0.35 8.13 -16.85
N TYR A 685 -0.33 8.80 -15.70
CA TYR A 685 -1.56 9.07 -14.94
C TYR A 685 -2.41 10.22 -15.47
N ALA A 686 -1.79 11.20 -16.15
CA ALA A 686 -2.53 12.26 -16.81
C ALA A 686 -3.43 11.67 -17.92
N ILE A 687 -2.97 10.64 -18.64
CA ILE A 687 -3.80 9.91 -19.62
C ILE A 687 -5.08 9.37 -18.97
N GLU A 688 -4.96 8.67 -17.84
CA GLU A 688 -6.11 8.13 -17.11
C GLU A 688 -7.05 9.23 -16.57
N SER A 689 -6.46 10.37 -16.18
CA SER A 689 -7.21 11.56 -15.75
C SER A 689 -8.08 12.09 -16.89
N TYR A 690 -7.56 12.12 -18.12
CA TYR A 690 -8.30 12.53 -19.32
C TYR A 690 -9.41 11.53 -19.68
N GLN A 691 -9.13 10.23 -19.63
CA GLN A 691 -10.15 9.19 -19.84
C GLN A 691 -11.30 9.33 -18.84
N SER A 692 -10.97 9.49 -17.55
CA SER A 692 -11.96 9.72 -16.49
C SER A 692 -12.73 11.02 -16.69
N MET A 693 -12.05 12.10 -17.09
CA MET A 693 -12.67 13.40 -17.33
C MET A 693 -13.63 13.36 -18.52
N PHE A 694 -13.28 12.66 -19.59
CA PHE A 694 -14.15 12.47 -20.75
C PHE A 694 -15.44 11.74 -20.36
N LEU A 695 -15.32 10.61 -19.67
CA LEU A 695 -16.48 9.86 -19.18
C LEU A 695 -17.34 10.70 -18.25
N LYS A 696 -16.73 11.43 -17.30
CA LYS A 696 -17.46 12.35 -16.42
C LYS A 696 -18.19 13.45 -17.20
N SER A 697 -17.53 14.01 -18.20
CA SER A 697 -18.05 15.16 -18.94
C SER A 697 -19.29 14.81 -19.78
N HIS A 698 -19.27 13.63 -20.41
CA HIS A 698 -20.33 13.21 -21.33
C HIS A 698 -21.34 12.23 -20.72
N TYR A 699 -20.96 11.53 -19.65
CA TYR A 699 -21.73 10.50 -18.94
C TYR A 699 -21.56 10.63 -17.42
N PRO A 700 -21.88 11.80 -16.83
CA PRO A 700 -21.57 12.08 -15.42
C PRO A 700 -22.25 11.10 -14.46
N LEU A 701 -23.47 10.66 -14.75
CA LEU A 701 -24.24 9.81 -13.83
C LEU A 701 -23.69 8.38 -13.81
N GLU A 702 -23.49 7.78 -14.97
CA GLU A 702 -22.91 6.45 -15.13
C GLU A 702 -21.49 6.41 -14.57
N PHE A 703 -20.68 7.43 -14.84
CA PHE A 703 -19.34 7.54 -14.29
C PHE A 703 -19.36 7.66 -12.75
N MET A 704 -20.28 8.45 -12.16
CA MET A 704 -20.40 8.52 -10.69
C MET A 704 -20.83 7.18 -10.07
N VAL A 705 -21.72 6.42 -10.72
CA VAL A 705 -22.07 5.07 -10.26
C VAL A 705 -20.85 4.15 -10.30
N ALA A 706 -20.06 4.19 -11.37
CA ALA A 706 -18.81 3.44 -11.46
C ALA A 706 -17.81 3.84 -10.36
N VAL A 707 -17.69 5.15 -10.06
CA VAL A 707 -16.87 5.67 -8.95
C VAL A 707 -17.33 5.10 -7.62
N LEU A 708 -18.63 5.07 -7.36
CA LEU A 708 -19.21 4.52 -6.12
C LEU A 708 -18.96 3.01 -5.99
N ASN A 709 -19.17 2.25 -7.06
CA ASN A 709 -18.98 0.80 -7.10
C ASN A 709 -17.51 0.39 -6.92
N ASN A 710 -16.58 1.25 -7.35
CA ASN A 710 -15.14 1.08 -7.10
C ASN A 710 -14.66 1.72 -5.78
N GLY A 711 -15.58 2.01 -4.86
CA GLY A 711 -15.25 2.47 -3.50
C GLY A 711 -14.76 3.92 -3.40
N GLY A 712 -14.98 4.74 -4.42
CA GLY A 712 -14.67 6.17 -4.44
C GLY A 712 -13.23 6.49 -4.86
N GLY A 713 -12.65 7.51 -4.22
CA GLY A 713 -11.30 8.02 -4.50
C GLY A 713 -10.75 8.74 -3.28
N PHE A 714 -10.46 10.03 -3.43
CA PHE A 714 -9.97 10.90 -2.36
C PHE A 714 -11.01 11.18 -1.26
N TYR A 715 -12.29 11.31 -1.64
CA TYR A 715 -13.36 11.71 -0.72
C TYR A 715 -14.20 10.52 -0.24
N SER A 716 -15.07 10.76 0.75
CA SER A 716 -16.08 9.77 1.16
C SER A 716 -17.11 9.54 0.05
N ARG A 717 -17.78 8.38 0.08
CA ARG A 717 -18.86 8.01 -0.86
C ARG A 717 -19.95 9.08 -0.96
N GLU A 718 -20.28 9.70 0.17
CA GLU A 718 -21.22 10.83 0.28
C GLU A 718 -20.94 11.95 -0.73
N LEU A 719 -19.67 12.36 -0.92
CA LEU A 719 -19.37 13.44 -1.86
C LEU A 719 -19.61 13.03 -3.32
N TYR A 720 -19.37 11.76 -3.68
CA TYR A 720 -19.64 11.28 -5.04
C TYR A 720 -21.15 11.15 -5.31
N ILE A 721 -21.94 10.85 -4.28
CA ILE A 721 -23.41 10.91 -4.35
C ILE A 721 -23.87 12.36 -4.52
N HIS A 722 -23.26 13.29 -3.77
CA HIS A 722 -23.50 14.73 -3.94
C HIS A 722 -23.17 15.20 -5.35
N GLU A 723 -22.01 14.81 -5.88
CA GLU A 723 -21.62 15.13 -7.26
C GLU A 723 -22.65 14.60 -8.27
N ALA A 724 -23.09 13.34 -8.15
CA ALA A 724 -24.14 12.79 -9.02
C ALA A 724 -25.45 13.61 -8.94
N ARG A 725 -25.84 14.07 -7.75
CA ARG A 725 -27.00 14.95 -7.55
C ARG A 725 -26.82 16.30 -8.23
N MET A 726 -25.63 16.90 -8.16
CA MET A 726 -25.31 18.14 -8.87
C MET A 726 -25.39 18.00 -10.40
N HIS A 727 -25.19 16.78 -10.92
CA HIS A 727 -25.41 16.44 -12.33
C HIS A 727 -26.87 16.02 -12.65
N GLY A 728 -27.80 16.19 -11.71
CA GLY A 728 -29.23 15.98 -11.91
C GLY A 728 -29.72 14.54 -11.71
N ALA A 729 -28.97 13.70 -10.98
CA ALA A 729 -29.44 12.38 -10.59
C ALA A 729 -30.53 12.44 -9.51
N ASP A 730 -31.50 11.54 -9.63
CA ASP A 730 -32.47 11.21 -8.58
C ASP A 730 -31.89 10.08 -7.71
N ILE A 731 -31.37 10.42 -6.53
CA ILE A 731 -30.71 9.45 -5.64
C ILE A 731 -31.74 8.83 -4.71
N GLN A 732 -31.81 7.49 -4.72
CA GLN A 732 -32.73 6.69 -3.95
C GLN A 732 -31.99 5.83 -2.92
N LEU A 733 -32.53 5.75 -1.70
CA LEU A 733 -32.07 4.82 -0.66
C LEU A 733 -32.09 3.36 -1.16
N PRO A 734 -31.33 2.46 -0.54
CA PRO A 734 -31.40 1.03 -0.87
C PRO A 734 -32.84 0.52 -0.86
N CYS A 735 -33.22 -0.25 -1.87
CA CYS A 735 -34.56 -0.82 -2.02
C CYS A 735 -34.44 -2.30 -2.39
N ILE A 736 -35.13 -3.17 -1.65
CA ILE A 736 -35.02 -4.62 -1.87
C ILE A 736 -35.45 -5.06 -3.28
N ASN A 737 -36.34 -4.28 -3.92
CA ASN A 737 -36.85 -4.56 -5.27
C ASN A 737 -36.03 -3.95 -6.40
N TRP A 738 -35.35 -2.83 -6.16
CA TRP A 738 -34.72 -2.03 -7.23
C TRP A 738 -33.20 -1.92 -7.12
N SER A 739 -32.63 -2.07 -5.91
CA SER A 739 -31.19 -2.08 -5.69
C SER A 739 -30.59 -3.47 -5.88
N ASP A 740 -29.33 -3.51 -6.29
CA ASP A 740 -28.49 -4.71 -6.23
C ASP A 740 -27.52 -4.63 -5.04
N GLU A 741 -26.52 -5.52 -4.99
CA GLU A 741 -25.44 -5.41 -4.02
C GLU A 741 -24.67 -4.08 -4.24
N ALA A 742 -24.37 -3.79 -5.51
CA ALA A 742 -23.74 -2.55 -5.97
C ALA A 742 -24.78 -1.44 -6.24
N VAL A 743 -24.30 -0.21 -6.42
CA VAL A 743 -25.13 0.94 -6.84
C VAL A 743 -25.53 0.73 -8.30
N VAL A 744 -26.80 0.98 -8.61
CA VAL A 744 -27.37 0.80 -9.96
C VAL A 744 -28.06 2.06 -10.45
N ILE A 745 -28.02 2.30 -11.76
CA ILE A 745 -28.69 3.43 -12.43
C ILE A 745 -29.74 2.93 -13.40
N ARG A 746 -30.88 3.65 -13.47
CA ARG A 746 -31.95 3.44 -14.46
C ARG A 746 -32.41 4.79 -14.96
N GLY A 747 -32.04 5.15 -16.18
CA GLY A 747 -32.21 6.50 -16.71
C GLY A 747 -31.41 7.49 -15.87
N LYS A 748 -32.10 8.30 -15.05
CA LYS A 748 -31.48 9.27 -14.12
C LYS A 748 -31.61 8.88 -12.65
N THR A 749 -32.33 7.81 -12.34
CA THR A 749 -32.54 7.36 -10.97
C THR A 749 -31.43 6.41 -10.56
N ILE A 750 -30.72 6.74 -9.48
CA ILE A 750 -29.61 5.96 -8.92
C ILE A 750 -30.09 5.34 -7.60
N TYR A 751 -30.12 4.02 -7.53
CA TYR A 751 -30.43 3.29 -6.31
C TYR A 751 -29.14 2.89 -5.61
N LEU A 752 -28.97 3.33 -4.36
CA LEU A 752 -27.84 2.91 -3.54
C LEU A 752 -27.87 1.38 -3.33
N GLY A 753 -26.68 0.76 -3.34
CA GLY A 753 -26.54 -0.68 -3.24
C GLY A 753 -26.85 -1.19 -1.82
N LEU A 754 -27.40 -2.41 -1.73
CA LEU A 754 -27.63 -3.08 -0.46
C LEU A 754 -26.31 -3.33 0.30
N GLY A 755 -25.20 -3.53 -0.41
CA GLY A 755 -23.87 -3.69 0.17
C GLY A 755 -23.31 -2.43 0.85
N MET A 756 -24.00 -1.28 0.74
CA MET A 756 -23.63 -0.06 1.47
C MET A 756 -24.21 -0.02 2.89
N ILE A 757 -25.17 -0.89 3.22
CA ILE A 757 -25.80 -0.93 4.53
C ILE A 757 -24.84 -1.58 5.52
N LYS A 758 -24.45 -0.81 6.54
CA LYS A 758 -23.57 -1.28 7.61
C LYS A 758 -24.22 -2.45 8.35
N ASP A 759 -23.40 -3.46 8.65
CA ASP A 759 -23.76 -4.68 9.40
C ASP A 759 -24.79 -5.60 8.69
N LEU A 760 -25.17 -5.31 7.43
CA LEU A 760 -25.98 -6.21 6.60
C LEU A 760 -25.12 -7.35 6.05
N GLU A 761 -25.59 -8.58 6.23
CA GLU A 761 -24.86 -9.79 5.84
C GLU A 761 -24.85 -9.99 4.33
N GLN A 762 -23.65 -10.26 3.79
CA GLN A 762 -23.44 -10.59 2.38
C GLN A 762 -24.26 -11.79 1.91
N GLN A 763 -24.45 -12.79 2.78
CA GLN A 763 -25.28 -13.94 2.48
C GLN A 763 -26.76 -13.55 2.31
N THR A 764 -27.30 -12.70 3.19
CA THR A 764 -28.69 -12.21 3.10
C THR A 764 -28.92 -11.44 1.80
N ILE A 765 -27.97 -10.57 1.41
CA ILE A 765 -28.04 -9.83 0.13
C ILE A 765 -28.10 -10.81 -1.04
N ARG A 766 -27.16 -11.77 -1.11
CA ARG A 766 -27.11 -12.76 -2.20
C ARG A 766 -28.36 -13.60 -2.29
N GLU A 767 -28.89 -14.06 -1.15
CA GLU A 767 -30.13 -14.85 -1.12
C GLU A 767 -31.32 -14.04 -1.62
N ALA A 768 -31.50 -12.80 -1.12
CA ALA A 768 -32.56 -11.91 -1.58
C ALA A 768 -32.48 -11.63 -3.08
N LEU A 769 -31.31 -11.30 -3.61
CA LEU A 769 -31.16 -11.00 -5.05
C LEU A 769 -31.41 -12.24 -5.92
N LYS A 770 -30.85 -13.40 -5.56
CA LYS A 770 -31.09 -14.66 -6.28
C LYS A 770 -32.56 -15.04 -6.30
N GLU A 771 -33.22 -14.88 -5.17
CA GLU A 771 -34.62 -15.20 -5.01
C GLU A 771 -35.50 -14.24 -5.84
N ARG A 772 -35.23 -12.93 -5.79
CA ARG A 772 -35.92 -11.91 -6.58
C ARG A 772 -35.78 -12.16 -8.09
N ILE A 773 -34.60 -12.53 -8.56
CA ILE A 773 -34.37 -12.87 -9.97
C ILE A 773 -35.19 -14.09 -10.39
N LYS A 774 -35.32 -15.09 -9.51
CA LYS A 774 -36.03 -16.35 -9.81
C LYS A 774 -37.54 -16.21 -9.77
N ASN A 775 -38.09 -15.48 -8.80
CA ASN A 775 -39.52 -15.48 -8.48
C ASN A 775 -40.18 -14.08 -8.60
N GLY A 776 -39.45 -13.07 -9.07
CA GLY A 776 -39.95 -11.71 -9.28
C GLY A 776 -39.83 -10.80 -8.06
N VAL A 777 -40.40 -9.60 -8.15
CA VAL A 777 -40.35 -8.58 -7.09
C VAL A 777 -41.07 -9.03 -5.81
N TYR A 778 -40.68 -8.46 -4.67
CA TYR A 778 -41.35 -8.64 -3.39
C TYR A 778 -42.57 -7.76 -3.28
N MET A 779 -43.68 -8.32 -2.80
CA MET A 779 -44.95 -7.59 -2.65
C MET A 779 -45.14 -7.00 -1.25
N SER A 780 -44.51 -7.58 -0.23
CA SER A 780 -44.57 -7.13 1.16
C SER A 780 -43.41 -7.67 1.99
N VAL A 781 -43.29 -7.22 3.25
CA VAL A 781 -42.34 -7.82 4.22
C VAL A 781 -42.68 -9.29 4.48
N ASP A 782 -43.96 -9.65 4.56
CA ASP A 782 -44.40 -11.05 4.72
C ASP A 782 -43.99 -11.91 3.53
N ASP A 783 -44.11 -11.39 2.31
CA ASP A 783 -43.66 -12.06 1.09
C ASP A 783 -42.15 -12.29 1.11
N PHE A 784 -41.38 -11.26 1.47
CA PHE A 784 -39.93 -11.34 1.61
C PHE A 784 -39.51 -12.40 2.65
N VAL A 785 -40.07 -12.35 3.86
CA VAL A 785 -39.74 -13.28 4.95
C VAL A 785 -40.13 -14.72 4.58
N ARG A 786 -41.21 -14.95 3.84
CA ARG A 786 -41.58 -16.30 3.37
C ARG A 786 -40.58 -16.86 2.35
N ARG A 787 -40.03 -15.98 1.51
CA ARG A 787 -39.18 -16.36 0.36
C ARG A 787 -37.69 -16.43 0.71
N VAL A 788 -37.24 -15.62 1.67
CA VAL A 788 -35.82 -15.45 2.05
C VAL A 788 -35.63 -15.75 3.54
N SER A 789 -34.60 -16.53 3.89
CA SER A 789 -34.27 -16.77 5.29
C SER A 789 -33.50 -15.58 5.85
N VAL A 790 -34.12 -14.87 6.78
CA VAL A 790 -33.56 -13.65 7.39
C VAL A 790 -33.75 -13.69 8.90
N SER A 791 -32.77 -13.17 9.65
CA SER A 791 -32.91 -12.96 11.09
C SER A 791 -33.66 -11.66 11.39
N LEU A 792 -34.13 -11.51 12.62
CA LEU A 792 -34.80 -10.28 13.05
C LEU A 792 -33.87 -9.07 12.97
N GLU A 793 -32.59 -9.22 13.32
CA GLU A 793 -31.59 -8.15 13.26
C GLU A 793 -31.38 -7.67 11.82
N GLN A 794 -31.15 -8.62 10.89
CA GLN A 794 -30.93 -8.31 9.47
C GLN A 794 -32.17 -7.68 8.82
N LEU A 795 -33.37 -8.17 9.17
CA LEU A 795 -34.63 -7.57 8.70
C LEU A 795 -34.84 -6.16 9.27
N SER A 796 -34.46 -5.93 10.53
CA SER A 796 -34.55 -4.61 11.17
C SER A 796 -33.66 -3.59 10.47
N LEU A 797 -32.45 -3.96 10.06
CA LEU A 797 -31.56 -3.07 9.28
C LEU A 797 -32.21 -2.65 7.95
N LEU A 798 -32.81 -3.61 7.22
CA LEU A 798 -33.51 -3.34 5.95
C LEU A 798 -34.73 -2.44 6.13
N ILE A 799 -35.49 -2.61 7.21
CA ILE A 799 -36.65 -1.76 7.51
C ILE A 799 -36.19 -0.36 7.91
N ARG A 800 -35.20 -0.23 8.80
CA ARG A 800 -34.65 1.06 9.26
C ARG A 800 -34.13 1.93 8.13
N ILE A 801 -33.44 1.33 7.16
CA ILE A 801 -32.95 2.09 5.99
C ILE A 801 -34.05 2.39 4.95
N GLY A 802 -35.28 1.93 5.15
CA GLY A 802 -36.39 2.18 4.23
C GLY A 802 -36.39 1.29 2.99
N ALA A 803 -35.78 0.08 3.05
CA ALA A 803 -35.73 -0.84 1.91
C ALA A 803 -37.11 -1.37 1.49
N PHE A 804 -38.11 -1.29 2.37
CA PHE A 804 -39.50 -1.71 2.15
C PHE A 804 -40.48 -0.55 1.94
N ARG A 805 -39.99 0.67 1.65
CA ARG A 805 -40.82 1.86 1.45
C ARG A 805 -41.90 1.71 0.36
N PHE A 806 -41.69 0.83 -0.62
CA PHE A 806 -42.66 0.52 -1.66
C PHE A 806 -43.99 -0.03 -1.12
N THR A 807 -44.02 -0.51 0.13
CA THR A 807 -45.24 -1.01 0.80
C THR A 807 -46.18 0.11 1.26
N GLY A 808 -45.70 1.37 1.31
CA GLY A 808 -46.46 2.52 1.82
C GLY A 808 -46.74 2.49 3.32
N LYS A 809 -46.13 1.55 4.06
CA LYS A 809 -46.29 1.41 5.51
C LYS A 809 -45.19 2.16 6.26
N ASP A 810 -45.56 2.66 7.43
CA ASP A 810 -44.62 3.30 8.36
C ASP A 810 -43.52 2.35 8.86
N LYS A 811 -42.31 2.88 9.04
CA LYS A 811 -41.12 2.12 9.46
C LYS A 811 -41.31 1.47 10.83
N LYS A 812 -41.82 2.20 11.82
CA LYS A 812 -42.03 1.68 13.18
C LYS A 812 -43.09 0.57 13.16
N ALA A 813 -44.14 0.74 12.36
CA ALA A 813 -45.13 -0.30 12.15
C ALA A 813 -44.53 -1.57 11.52
N LEU A 814 -43.63 -1.42 10.54
CA LEU A 814 -42.92 -2.56 9.94
C LEU A 814 -41.96 -3.25 10.91
N LEU A 815 -41.27 -2.50 11.78
CA LEU A 815 -40.39 -3.07 12.82
C LEU A 815 -41.19 -3.91 13.81
N TRP A 816 -42.32 -3.40 14.32
CA TRP A 816 -43.22 -4.18 15.17
C TRP A 816 -43.75 -5.42 14.46
N HIS A 817 -44.12 -5.29 13.18
CA HIS A 817 -44.56 -6.43 12.37
C HIS A 817 -43.46 -7.49 12.22
N ALA A 818 -42.21 -7.08 11.99
CA ALA A 818 -41.05 -7.98 11.93
C ALA A 818 -40.85 -8.73 13.25
N HIS A 819 -41.00 -8.05 14.40
CA HIS A 819 -40.97 -8.70 15.71
C HIS A 819 -42.07 -9.76 15.85
N PHE A 820 -43.32 -9.46 15.45
CA PHE A 820 -44.40 -10.47 15.50
C PHE A 820 -44.13 -11.68 14.60
N LEU A 821 -43.50 -11.48 13.44
CA LEU A 821 -43.18 -12.55 12.50
C LEU A 821 -42.05 -13.46 12.99
N LEU A 822 -41.02 -12.90 13.65
CA LEU A 822 -39.75 -13.60 13.88
C LEU A 822 -39.34 -13.77 15.35
N ALA A 823 -39.94 -13.06 16.31
CA ALA A 823 -39.50 -13.09 17.71
C ALA A 823 -39.55 -14.50 18.36
N ASN A 824 -40.51 -15.34 17.95
CA ASN A 824 -40.66 -16.70 18.50
C ASN A 824 -39.84 -17.76 17.75
N THR A 825 -39.35 -17.45 16.54
CA THR A 825 -38.68 -18.42 15.65
C THR A 825 -37.20 -18.10 15.42
N GLY A 826 -36.75 -16.87 15.69
CA GLY A 826 -35.37 -16.39 15.58
C GLY A 826 -34.86 -16.20 14.13
N LYS A 827 -35.23 -17.12 13.23
CA LYS A 827 -35.00 -17.05 11.78
C LYS A 827 -36.23 -17.50 11.02
N SER A 828 -36.46 -16.91 9.85
CA SER A 828 -37.52 -17.38 8.95
C SER A 828 -37.23 -18.79 8.44
N GLN A 829 -38.22 -19.68 8.52
CA GLN A 829 -38.16 -21.02 7.93
C GLN A 829 -38.79 -20.98 6.54
N ASN A 830 -37.96 -21.15 5.50
CA ASN A 830 -38.41 -21.29 4.12
C ASN A 830 -38.95 -22.72 3.90
N LYS A 831 -40.19 -22.98 4.35
CA LYS A 831 -40.88 -24.25 4.13
C LYS A 831 -41.97 -24.07 3.06
N PRO A 832 -42.00 -24.88 1.99
CA PRO A 832 -43.10 -24.87 1.05
C PRO A 832 -44.39 -25.28 1.78
N SER A 833 -45.38 -24.40 1.80
CA SER A 833 -46.68 -24.65 2.41
C SER A 833 -47.73 -24.83 1.30
N LEU A 834 -48.53 -25.89 1.40
CA LEU A 834 -49.66 -26.15 0.49
C LEU A 834 -50.85 -25.20 0.71
N PHE A 835 -50.91 -24.55 1.87
CA PHE A 835 -51.97 -23.61 2.26
C PHE A 835 -51.33 -22.31 2.76
N GLU A 836 -51.91 -21.16 2.42
CA GLU A 836 -51.51 -19.90 3.04
C GLU A 836 -52.07 -19.83 4.47
N PRO A 837 -51.21 -19.86 5.52
CA PRO A 837 -51.70 -19.64 6.87
C PRO A 837 -52.29 -18.22 6.97
N GLN A 838 -53.49 -18.09 7.53
CA GLN A 838 -54.10 -16.78 7.77
C GLN A 838 -53.23 -15.98 8.75
N VAL A 839 -52.59 -14.93 8.24
CA VAL A 839 -51.83 -13.98 9.07
C VAL A 839 -52.81 -13.22 9.95
N LYS A 840 -52.69 -13.36 11.28
CA LYS A 840 -53.44 -12.53 12.23
C LYS A 840 -53.07 -11.06 11.98
N LYS A 841 -54.04 -10.27 11.50
CA LYS A 841 -53.87 -8.82 11.33
C LYS A 841 -54.02 -8.15 12.69
N TYR A 842 -52.93 -7.59 13.21
CA TYR A 842 -52.95 -6.73 14.39
C TYR A 842 -53.06 -5.27 13.93
N SER A 843 -53.95 -4.49 14.55
CA SER A 843 -53.99 -3.04 14.36
C SER A 843 -53.09 -2.39 15.39
N LEU A 844 -51.94 -1.87 14.96
CA LEU A 844 -51.09 -1.04 15.80
C LEU A 844 -51.75 0.34 15.99
N PRO A 845 -51.56 1.00 17.15
CA PRO A 845 -51.89 2.41 17.29
C PRO A 845 -51.08 3.25 16.30
N ALA A 846 -51.56 4.45 15.97
CA ALA A 846 -50.76 5.40 15.20
C ALA A 846 -49.51 5.75 16.01
N ILE A 847 -48.33 5.41 15.47
CA ILE A 847 -47.05 5.75 16.09
C ILE A 847 -46.58 7.01 15.39
N GLU A 848 -46.26 8.05 16.17
CA GLU A 848 -45.70 9.29 15.63
C GLU A 848 -44.32 9.01 15.02
N HIS A 849 -44.07 9.56 13.83
CA HIS A 849 -42.82 9.42 13.09
C HIS A 849 -42.30 10.80 12.74
N GLU A 850 -41.07 11.11 13.12
CA GLU A 850 -40.39 12.34 12.71
C GLU A 850 -39.36 12.04 11.61
N GLU A 851 -39.29 12.88 10.59
CA GLU A 851 -38.31 12.72 9.49
C GLU A 851 -36.85 12.74 9.98
N ILE A 852 -36.57 13.39 11.11
CA ILE A 852 -35.23 13.43 11.71
C ILE A 852 -34.73 12.04 12.10
N GLU A 853 -35.63 11.11 12.43
CA GLU A 853 -35.30 9.73 12.76
C GLU A 853 -34.71 8.99 11.55
N ASP A 854 -35.27 9.23 10.36
CA ASP A 854 -34.79 8.66 9.11
C ASP A 854 -33.37 9.14 8.81
N VAL A 855 -33.10 10.42 9.04
CA VAL A 855 -31.76 11.00 8.83
C VAL A 855 -30.73 10.39 9.80
N TYR A 856 -31.11 10.14 11.05
CA TYR A 856 -30.22 9.46 12.01
C TYR A 856 -29.97 7.98 11.66
N ASP A 857 -31.01 7.26 11.21
CA ASP A 857 -30.87 5.90 10.70
C ASP A 857 -29.94 5.85 9.47
N GLU A 858 -30.11 6.77 8.52
CA GLU A 858 -29.23 6.93 7.34
C GLU A 858 -27.78 7.16 7.78
N MET A 859 -27.55 8.05 8.73
CA MET A 859 -26.21 8.33 9.26
C MET A 859 -25.59 7.13 9.97
N GLU A 860 -26.36 6.34 10.71
CA GLU A 860 -25.86 5.14 11.38
C GLU A 860 -25.54 4.02 10.38
N LEU A 861 -26.44 3.78 9.43
CA LEU A 861 -26.41 2.62 8.54
C LEU A 861 -25.63 2.86 7.25
N LEU A 862 -25.61 4.08 6.71
CA LEU A 862 -24.82 4.45 5.52
C LEU A 862 -23.57 5.25 5.87
N GLY A 863 -23.52 5.87 7.06
CA GLY A 863 -22.44 6.74 7.50
C GLY A 863 -22.62 8.22 7.12
N PHE A 864 -23.72 8.57 6.46
CA PHE A 864 -24.06 9.93 6.00
C PHE A 864 -25.56 10.08 5.80
N PRO A 865 -26.12 11.30 5.89
CA PRO A 865 -27.52 11.57 5.55
C PRO A 865 -27.69 11.63 4.03
N LEU A 866 -28.78 11.08 3.50
CA LEU A 866 -29.15 11.29 2.10
C LEU A 866 -29.78 12.68 1.91
N HIS A 867 -30.51 13.13 2.92
CA HIS A 867 -31.06 14.48 3.03
C HIS A 867 -29.94 15.53 3.18
N SER A 868 -30.28 16.81 2.95
CA SER A 868 -29.33 17.91 3.20
C SER A 868 -28.88 17.87 4.67
N PRO A 869 -27.57 17.77 4.96
CA PRO A 869 -27.07 17.77 6.33
C PRO A 869 -27.53 18.99 7.12
N PHE A 870 -27.78 20.12 6.45
CA PHE A 870 -28.22 21.37 7.06
C PHE A 870 -29.62 21.28 7.70
N TYR A 871 -30.43 20.28 7.35
CA TYR A 871 -31.69 19.99 8.06
C TYR A 871 -31.45 19.62 9.54
N LEU A 872 -30.29 19.04 9.85
CA LEU A 872 -29.92 18.65 11.21
C LEU A 872 -29.66 19.85 12.13
N LEU A 873 -29.50 21.07 11.61
CA LEU A 873 -29.20 22.23 12.42
C LEU A 873 -30.34 22.55 13.40
N ARG A 874 -29.99 22.70 14.68
CA ARG A 874 -30.91 23.16 15.72
C ARG A 874 -31.28 24.64 15.52
N GLU A 875 -30.29 25.46 15.21
CA GLU A 875 -30.45 26.91 15.02
C GLU A 875 -29.72 27.33 13.75
N TYR A 876 -30.40 28.13 12.93
CA TYR A 876 -29.83 28.70 11.70
C TYR A 876 -29.24 30.09 11.98
N PRO A 877 -27.91 30.28 11.83
CA PRO A 877 -27.30 31.58 12.01
C PRO A 877 -27.67 32.56 10.87
N GLN A 878 -28.03 33.78 11.25
CA GLN A 878 -28.38 34.85 10.31
C GLN A 878 -27.13 35.51 9.68
N GLY A 879 -27.30 36.03 8.46
CA GLY A 879 -26.29 36.82 7.75
C GLY A 879 -25.15 36.00 7.11
N CYS A 880 -25.43 34.76 6.74
CA CYS A 880 -24.47 33.91 6.03
C CYS A 880 -24.53 34.15 4.51
N VAL A 881 -23.37 34.19 3.85
CA VAL A 881 -23.25 34.28 2.39
C VAL A 881 -23.13 32.88 1.78
N PHE A 882 -23.52 32.71 0.51
CA PHE A 882 -23.30 31.48 -0.25
C PHE A 882 -21.96 31.48 -0.97
N ALA A 883 -21.40 30.29 -1.24
CA ALA A 883 -20.09 30.13 -1.84
C ALA A 883 -19.98 30.77 -3.22
N ARG A 884 -21.05 30.70 -4.03
CA ARG A 884 -21.10 31.33 -5.37
C ARG A 884 -20.84 32.84 -5.36
N HIS A 885 -21.15 33.52 -4.24
CA HIS A 885 -20.99 34.97 -4.10
C HIS A 885 -19.61 35.37 -3.56
N LEU A 886 -18.75 34.44 -3.16
CA LEU A 886 -17.46 34.78 -2.54
C LEU A 886 -16.58 35.69 -3.42
N LYS A 887 -16.69 35.58 -4.75
CA LYS A 887 -16.04 36.49 -5.72
C LYS A 887 -16.35 37.97 -5.47
N ASP A 888 -17.55 38.29 -5.02
CA ASP A 888 -18.01 39.67 -4.80
C ASP A 888 -17.48 40.26 -3.47
N TYR A 889 -16.89 39.40 -2.63
CA TYR A 889 -16.42 39.71 -1.29
C TYR A 889 -14.90 39.59 -1.14
N VAL A 890 -14.12 39.52 -2.22
CA VAL A 890 -12.65 39.49 -2.13
C VAL A 890 -12.15 40.68 -1.28
N ASN A 891 -11.25 40.38 -0.34
CA ASN A 891 -10.73 41.29 0.68
C ASN A 891 -11.73 41.77 1.75
N LYS A 892 -12.95 41.25 1.77
CA LYS A 892 -13.96 41.54 2.81
C LYS A 892 -14.11 40.38 3.78
N GLN A 893 -14.63 40.68 4.96
CA GLN A 893 -15.02 39.70 5.97
C GLN A 893 -16.40 39.12 5.65
N VAL A 894 -16.55 37.81 5.74
CA VAL A 894 -17.81 37.09 5.49
C VAL A 894 -18.10 36.09 6.60
N ARG A 895 -19.37 35.73 6.75
CA ARG A 895 -19.84 34.59 7.54
C ARG A 895 -20.46 33.59 6.59
N ILE A 896 -20.12 32.32 6.73
CA ILE A 896 -20.63 31.25 5.85
C ILE A 896 -20.84 29.96 6.64
N LEU A 897 -21.86 29.20 6.25
CA LEU A 897 -22.11 27.85 6.75
C LEU A 897 -21.43 26.84 5.83
N GLY A 898 -20.67 25.92 6.42
CA GLY A 898 -19.96 24.88 5.68
C GLY A 898 -20.16 23.51 6.31
N TYR A 899 -20.59 22.54 5.52
CA TYR A 899 -20.56 21.12 5.87
C TYR A 899 -19.18 20.54 5.57
N LEU A 900 -18.49 20.04 6.60
CA LEU A 900 -17.10 19.63 6.49
C LEU A 900 -16.93 18.35 5.66
N VAL A 901 -16.16 18.45 4.56
CA VAL A 901 -15.83 17.34 3.67
C VAL A 901 -14.46 16.75 3.97
N ALA A 902 -13.42 17.60 4.03
CA ALA A 902 -12.04 17.16 4.17
C ALA A 902 -11.19 18.16 4.96
N ILE A 903 -10.16 17.65 5.66
CA ILE A 903 -9.16 18.46 6.36
C ILE A 903 -7.76 17.97 5.97
N LYS A 904 -6.90 18.90 5.56
CA LYS A 904 -5.46 18.67 5.43
C LYS A 904 -4.72 19.35 6.57
N ASN A 905 -4.12 18.53 7.43
CA ASN A 905 -3.29 19.01 8.54
C ASN A 905 -1.86 19.25 8.04
N THR A 906 -1.27 20.41 8.34
CA THR A 906 0.13 20.69 8.01
C THR A 906 0.83 21.54 9.07
N GLY A 907 2.15 21.66 8.96
CA GLY A 907 2.98 22.46 9.86
C GLY A 907 3.60 23.64 9.12
N THR A 908 3.68 24.79 9.78
CA THR A 908 4.43 25.96 9.27
C THR A 908 5.93 25.68 9.28
N SER A 909 6.73 26.58 8.68
CA SER A 909 8.19 26.52 8.75
C SER A 909 8.73 26.55 10.19
N LYS A 910 7.96 27.13 11.13
CA LYS A 910 8.25 27.17 12.56
C LYS A 910 7.74 25.95 13.34
N GLY A 911 7.14 24.97 12.64
CA GLY A 911 6.59 23.74 13.25
C GLY A 911 5.21 23.90 13.90
N GLU A 912 4.57 25.07 13.79
CA GLU A 912 3.23 25.28 14.34
C GLU A 912 2.15 24.64 13.45
N ARG A 913 1.09 24.13 14.07
CA ARG A 913 -0.01 23.48 13.34
C ARG A 913 -0.86 24.50 12.59
N MET A 914 -1.21 24.17 11.36
CA MET A 914 -2.18 24.88 10.52
C MET A 914 -3.02 23.86 9.74
N HIS A 915 -4.20 24.28 9.27
CA HIS A 915 -5.12 23.39 8.55
C HIS A 915 -5.64 24.04 7.26
N PHE A 916 -5.90 23.20 6.27
CA PHE A 916 -6.75 23.55 5.13
C PHE A 916 -8.05 22.75 5.24
N GLY A 917 -9.19 23.43 5.31
CA GLY A 917 -10.50 22.81 5.36
C GLY A 917 -11.22 22.96 4.02
N THR A 918 -11.89 21.90 3.59
CA THR A 918 -12.78 21.90 2.43
C THR A 918 -14.19 21.54 2.90
N PHE A 919 -15.15 22.38 2.55
CA PHE A 919 -16.55 22.28 2.94
C PHE A 919 -17.46 22.37 1.72
N LEU A 920 -18.73 22.00 1.89
CA LEU A 920 -19.82 22.36 0.98
C LEU A 920 -20.73 23.38 1.67
N ASP A 921 -21.23 24.36 0.93
CA ASP A 921 -22.32 25.22 1.40
C ASP A 921 -23.68 24.52 1.25
N GLU A 922 -24.76 25.25 1.58
CA GLU A 922 -26.14 24.74 1.50
C GLU A 922 -26.60 24.47 0.07
N GLU A 923 -26.05 25.16 -0.92
CA GLU A 923 -26.33 24.95 -2.34
C GLU A 923 -25.46 23.82 -2.93
N GLY A 924 -24.53 23.27 -2.15
CA GLY A 924 -23.65 22.18 -2.56
C GLY A 924 -22.37 22.62 -3.24
N GLU A 925 -22.03 23.91 -3.16
CA GLU A 925 -20.82 24.48 -3.75
C GLU A 925 -19.64 24.43 -2.77
N PHE A 926 -18.43 24.31 -3.31
CA PHE A 926 -17.24 24.14 -2.47
C PHE A 926 -16.82 25.44 -1.78
N ILE A 927 -16.40 25.31 -0.52
CA ILE A 927 -15.73 26.35 0.26
C ILE A 927 -14.37 25.82 0.69
N ASP A 928 -13.30 26.43 0.19
CA ASP A 928 -11.93 26.15 0.62
C ASP A 928 -11.45 27.19 1.63
N THR A 929 -10.78 26.73 2.68
CA THR A 929 -10.42 27.56 3.85
C THR A 929 -8.98 27.33 4.31
N VAL A 930 -8.42 28.36 4.93
CA VAL A 930 -7.09 28.32 5.56
C VAL A 930 -7.23 28.70 7.03
N HIS A 931 -6.70 27.85 7.92
CA HIS A 931 -6.68 28.07 9.36
C HIS A 931 -5.23 28.19 9.84
N PHE A 932 -4.77 29.42 10.01
CA PHE A 932 -3.43 29.72 10.52
C PHE A 932 -3.28 29.33 12.01
N PRO A 933 -2.05 29.17 12.52
CA PRO A 933 -1.82 28.67 13.89
C PRO A 933 -2.57 29.41 15.01
N PRO A 934 -2.70 30.75 15.01
CA PRO A 934 -3.46 31.45 16.04
C PRO A 934 -4.95 31.05 16.05
N SER A 935 -5.56 30.97 14.88
CA SER A 935 -6.96 30.57 14.69
C SER A 935 -7.15 29.09 15.01
N SER A 936 -6.30 28.22 14.48
CA SER A 936 -6.30 26.76 14.72
C SER A 936 -6.21 26.39 16.21
N LYS A 937 -5.34 27.07 16.98
CA LYS A 937 -5.21 26.84 18.42
C LYS A 937 -6.45 27.27 19.20
N LYS A 938 -7.07 28.40 18.80
CA LYS A 938 -8.24 28.97 19.48
C LYS A 938 -9.54 28.26 19.12
N TYR A 939 -9.68 27.83 17.86
CA TYR A 939 -10.87 27.20 17.29
C TYR A 939 -10.47 25.91 16.55
N PRO A 940 -10.14 24.83 17.27
CA PRO A 940 -9.76 23.58 16.64
C PRO A 940 -10.96 22.87 16.01
N PHE A 941 -10.70 22.03 15.00
CA PHE A 941 -11.70 21.11 14.47
C PHE A 941 -12.13 20.09 15.54
N THR A 942 -13.44 19.84 15.65
CA THR A 942 -14.02 18.95 16.67
C THR A 942 -14.74 17.73 16.09
N GLY A 943 -14.50 17.42 14.81
CA GLY A 943 -15.06 16.26 14.10
C GLY A 943 -15.86 16.63 12.86
N LYS A 944 -16.50 15.65 12.22
CA LYS A 944 -17.38 15.89 11.07
C LYS A 944 -18.63 16.68 11.49
N GLY A 945 -19.11 17.54 10.60
CA GLY A 945 -20.40 18.20 10.75
C GLY A 945 -20.41 19.60 10.14
N ILE A 946 -21.39 20.39 10.57
CA ILE A 946 -21.60 21.74 10.05
C ILE A 946 -20.89 22.76 10.94
N TYR A 947 -20.18 23.66 10.28
CA TYR A 947 -19.41 24.72 10.90
C TYR A 947 -19.91 26.08 10.45
N LEU A 948 -20.05 26.99 11.40
CA LEU A 948 -20.10 28.41 11.12
C LEU A 948 -18.67 28.92 10.99
N LEU A 949 -18.34 29.45 9.83
CA LEU A 949 -17.03 29.98 9.47
C LEU A 949 -17.13 31.49 9.34
N GLN A 950 -16.17 32.21 9.90
CA GLN A 950 -16.02 33.65 9.69
C GLN A 950 -14.56 33.98 9.38
N GLY A 951 -14.36 34.79 8.35
CA GLY A 951 -13.02 35.11 7.88
C GLY A 951 -12.99 36.02 6.67
N ARG A 952 -11.78 36.36 6.25
CA ARG A 952 -11.53 37.21 5.09
C ARG A 952 -11.46 36.37 3.82
N VAL A 953 -12.18 36.81 2.78
CA VAL A 953 -12.08 36.17 1.46
C VAL A 953 -10.82 36.63 0.74
N ILE A 954 -10.03 35.67 0.26
CA ILE A 954 -8.80 35.90 -0.50
C ILE A 954 -8.94 35.25 -1.87
N GLU A 955 -8.39 35.92 -2.88
CA GLU A 955 -8.27 35.40 -4.24
C GLU A 955 -6.79 35.32 -4.62
N GLU A 956 -6.40 34.20 -5.21
CA GLU A 956 -5.07 34.02 -5.80
C GLU A 956 -5.21 33.26 -7.13
N PHE A 957 -4.95 33.94 -8.25
CA PHE A 957 -5.11 33.43 -9.63
C PHE A 957 -6.47 32.76 -9.88
N ASP A 958 -7.57 33.50 -9.70
CA ASP A 958 -8.97 33.02 -9.83
C ASP A 958 -9.42 31.98 -8.78
N ALA A 959 -8.51 31.45 -7.95
CA ALA A 959 -8.85 30.53 -6.88
C ALA A 959 -9.19 31.30 -5.60
N ILE A 960 -10.34 31.00 -5.00
CA ILE A 960 -10.88 31.72 -3.85
C ILE A 960 -10.79 30.83 -2.62
N CYS A 961 -10.39 31.42 -1.51
CA CYS A 961 -10.44 30.77 -0.20
C CYS A 961 -10.80 31.76 0.90
N ILE A 962 -11.15 31.22 2.07
CA ILE A 962 -11.42 32.02 3.27
C ILE A 962 -10.30 31.81 4.28
N GLU A 963 -9.62 32.88 4.67
CA GLU A 963 -8.73 32.89 5.83
C GLU A 963 -9.59 33.00 7.09
N VAL A 964 -9.71 31.89 7.83
CA VAL A 964 -10.68 31.75 8.91
C VAL A 964 -10.13 32.32 10.21
N ASP A 965 -10.80 33.33 10.75
CA ASP A 965 -10.49 33.96 12.03
C ASP A 965 -11.31 33.38 13.19
N TYR A 966 -12.51 32.86 12.88
CA TYR A 966 -13.43 32.26 13.83
C TYR A 966 -14.14 31.06 13.22
N MET A 967 -14.26 29.98 13.99
CA MET A 967 -14.98 28.78 13.61
C MET A 967 -15.71 28.17 14.80
N LEU A 968 -16.94 27.69 14.56
CA LEU A 968 -17.75 26.98 15.55
C LEU A 968 -18.47 25.80 14.90
N ARG A 969 -18.30 24.59 15.46
CA ARG A 969 -19.14 23.43 15.09
C ARG A 969 -20.53 23.62 15.68
N LEU A 970 -21.55 23.62 14.83
CA LEU A 970 -22.93 23.78 15.25
C LEU A 970 -23.51 22.46 15.76
N LYS A 971 -24.45 22.56 16.69
CA LYS A 971 -25.12 21.39 17.29
C LYS A 971 -26.24 20.90 16.37
N TYR A 972 -26.32 19.58 16.25
CA TYR A 972 -27.47 18.94 15.62
C TYR A 972 -28.68 18.94 16.56
N ARG A 973 -29.88 18.84 15.99
CA ARG A 973 -31.13 18.59 16.72
C ARG A 973 -31.01 17.25 17.43
N THR A 974 -31.12 17.25 18.76
CA THR A 974 -31.22 16.00 19.51
C THR A 974 -32.65 15.50 19.42
N MET A 975 -32.83 14.19 19.31
CA MET A 975 -34.12 13.59 19.59
C MET A 975 -34.37 13.79 21.10
N ASP A 976 -35.42 14.54 21.45
CA ASP A 976 -35.85 14.61 22.85
C ASP A 976 -36.43 13.23 23.19
N VAL A 977 -35.71 12.47 24.01
CA VAL A 977 -36.10 11.12 24.45
C VAL A 977 -37.09 11.20 25.61
#